data_AF-A0A7S0BSJ7-F1
#
_entry.id   AF-A0A7S0BSJ7-F1
#
_cell.length_a   1.000
_cell.length_b   1.000
_cell.length_c   1.000
_cell.angle_alpha   90.00
_cell.angle_beta   90.00
_cell.angle_gamma   90.00
#
_symmetry.space_group_name_H-M   'P 1'
#
loop_
_entity.id
_entity.type
_entity.pdbx_description
1 polymer ?
#
loop_
_entity_poly.entity_id
_entity_poly.type
_entity_poly.pdbx_seq_one_letter_code
_entity_poly.pdbx_strand_id
1 'polypeptide(L)'
;MNLKFEIEVLCKNINVDLKDVKSSEVLKTRRQPQKVDNPDFNLKKAAQHTPAISASPQAVDGRSSPVLEMPTQLPSPTLRPGAGARLAGMSDEGDAVSGLPSISLATPAVPIPVHSSQPAGVASALNVPITDTSTSGAVIPARYVVVNPKLTLFQNYPRLKALLPLAIDRAVRETTKPAVQRNCKIACITTMELILKDFALENDINKIRKAAHQMVERLVGALALVTCKEPLRNSVSHHLKLLLTQSGVDKDSLEQTVNVVTAENLEVCCRIIEIAGMQRAAKEIDEMLASSFQQKRQNQQLQGSYGSYPETYTGSIPVYDDFVIPSPAVAFASGATSPPLPSASPPLPRQPSPMSPLVGAKAIGKSFAMPTGPIGKAPNVQQPAAPIQTAQSDASFATQQVLDRFNSVYPMLLSALEINNPTDPEMHRLWMQIPSWVQKAANIEECAIAVAQKLFQRLFEGESNLHREIHVLLLGALKDICPRLSKDFVTWLAYWDEPRKYDRDCAVALIKPKNLLSMPDYDSSLAGTIESGRDALVLDFASYLVRRCMIDEVLLTPPELASTLDALQKAGSRPDPPITSSAPEGFAALVDTARRQGINPVLVISQVPSESWEQFMTVLDEWNVVFAKGVATDHSNRSAFLQLRLGKLLESSEGKEKFYRLGMDIAMEKVARQLSIRDMDEGAESRSASAYSSVDSFCQLVSTMVVMGGNSSAALDLVLSELCEKLKGAHSTSANVDTRPYFRFFNNLMIEFCGTETNSNELKNAEGNKVSVRIIFALALESVKPQVLPEFAFAWLELISSKEFMPKILESKESMWSIFEELLVDLLSFLSPYLKGTTLTDSVRSLYEGTLRMMLVLIHDFPEFLCSYYLSFCDVIPPNCIQLRNLILSAVPRSMRLSDPFTHGLKVDKLPEMLIPPNVLSDYTSALNKSNLKSPLDQYLDMRAPPSIFLEIRNRLQLPASEVSGAGTKYNIPAINAVVFYVGQLAVGRPIEGTPHTELLQHLITDLDSEGRYYVLNAIANQLRFPNYHTHYFNRVLLYLFAEAKQDIVQEQLTRVLVERCLANFPHPWGLLLTFMELIKNPRFNFWNHSFVRCAPEIERLFKNVAKSCIGNTNPSPHDETGVSAFG
;
A
#
# COMPACT_ATOMS: atom_id res chain seq x y z
N MET A 1 26.65 -13.81 -11.09
CA MET A 1 27.97 -13.95 -10.42
C MET A 1 27.71 -14.77 -9.16
N ASN A 2 28.67 -15.57 -8.67
CA ASN A 2 28.45 -16.35 -7.45
C ASN A 2 28.84 -15.53 -6.22
N LEU A 3 27.99 -15.55 -5.19
CA LEU A 3 28.15 -14.87 -3.90
C LEU A 3 29.56 -15.01 -3.29
N LYS A 4 30.21 -16.16 -3.51
CA LYS A 4 31.59 -16.44 -3.09
C LYS A 4 32.60 -15.41 -3.64
N PHE A 5 32.46 -14.97 -4.89
CA PHE A 5 33.35 -13.97 -5.49
C PHE A 5 33.16 -12.60 -4.83
N GLU A 6 31.92 -12.20 -4.58
CA GLU A 6 31.60 -10.94 -3.90
C GLU A 6 32.11 -10.93 -2.46
N ILE A 7 32.00 -12.06 -1.74
CA ILE A 7 32.56 -12.23 -0.39
C ILE A 7 34.10 -12.21 -0.42
N GLU A 8 34.75 -12.90 -1.37
CA GLU A 8 36.23 -12.84 -1.52
C GLU A 8 36.74 -11.44 -1.86
N VAL A 9 35.99 -10.67 -2.68
CA VAL A 9 36.29 -9.26 -2.97
C VAL A 9 36.04 -8.37 -1.75
N LEU A 10 34.95 -8.59 -1.01
CA LEU A 10 34.65 -7.85 0.21
C LEU A 10 35.71 -8.07 1.30
N CYS A 11 36.09 -9.32 1.55
CA CYS A 11 37.16 -9.70 2.48
C CYS A 11 38.49 -9.04 2.11
N LYS A 12 38.85 -9.00 0.82
CA LYS A 12 40.02 -8.23 0.33
C LYS A 12 39.88 -6.73 0.57
N ASN A 13 38.72 -6.14 0.33
CA ASN A 13 38.48 -4.70 0.51
C ASN A 13 38.55 -4.27 1.98
N ILE A 14 38.25 -5.16 2.93
CA ILE A 14 38.37 -4.92 4.39
C ILE A 14 39.64 -5.51 5.00
N ASN A 15 40.56 -6.04 4.18
CA ASN A 15 41.86 -6.57 4.56
C ASN A 15 41.82 -7.75 5.57
N VAL A 16 40.84 -8.65 5.41
CA VAL A 16 40.65 -9.88 6.22
C VAL A 16 40.80 -11.11 5.31
N ASP A 17 41.61 -12.10 5.69
CA ASP A 17 41.64 -13.38 4.95
C ASP A 17 40.38 -14.19 5.27
N LEU A 18 39.71 -14.68 4.23
CA LEU A 18 38.49 -15.48 4.32
C LEU A 18 38.69 -16.77 5.13
N LYS A 19 39.93 -17.28 5.23
CA LYS A 19 40.28 -18.47 6.04
C LYS A 19 40.24 -18.21 7.55
N ASP A 20 40.47 -16.97 7.97
CA ASP A 20 40.50 -16.58 9.39
C ASP A 20 39.08 -16.25 9.91
N VAL A 21 38.12 -16.08 9.00
CA VAL A 21 36.70 -15.92 9.32
C VAL A 21 36.12 -17.24 9.82
N LYS A 22 35.94 -17.35 11.14
CA LYS A 22 35.29 -18.50 11.78
C LYS A 22 33.89 -18.71 11.18
N SER A 23 33.65 -19.91 10.66
CA SER A 23 32.34 -20.29 10.12
C SER A 23 31.25 -20.21 11.19
N SER A 24 30.17 -19.48 10.90
CA SER A 24 29.05 -19.29 11.82
C SER A 24 28.25 -20.59 12.01
N GLU A 25 27.96 -20.95 13.26
CA GLU A 25 27.16 -22.14 13.58
C GLU A 25 25.65 -21.91 13.44
N VAL A 26 25.22 -20.67 13.23
CA VAL A 26 23.80 -20.22 13.25
C VAL A 26 22.91 -20.97 12.25
N LEU A 27 23.48 -21.54 11.18
CA LEU A 27 22.73 -22.25 10.13
C LEU A 27 22.69 -23.79 10.28
N LYS A 28 23.24 -24.37 11.38
CA LYS A 28 23.27 -25.84 11.58
C LYS A 28 21.89 -26.52 11.56
N THR A 29 20.82 -25.79 11.88
CA THR A 29 19.43 -26.29 11.92
C THR A 29 18.68 -26.16 10.59
N ARG A 30 19.23 -25.46 9.59
CA ARG A 30 18.58 -25.30 8.27
C ARG A 30 18.75 -26.59 7.46
N ARG A 31 17.66 -27.15 6.92
CA ARG A 31 17.74 -28.31 6.01
C ARG A 31 18.72 -27.99 4.87
N GLN A 32 19.69 -28.89 4.61
CA GLN A 32 20.59 -28.70 3.47
C GLN A 32 19.78 -28.68 2.16
N PRO A 33 20.04 -27.72 1.26
CA PRO A 33 19.37 -27.69 -0.03
C PRO A 33 19.69 -28.96 -0.83
N GLN A 34 18.75 -29.39 -1.67
CA GLN A 34 18.90 -30.58 -2.50
C GLN A 34 20.00 -30.31 -3.56
N LYS A 35 21.16 -30.96 -3.40
CA LYS A 35 22.37 -30.71 -4.23
C LYS A 35 22.36 -31.44 -5.58
N VAL A 36 21.42 -32.35 -5.78
CA VAL A 36 21.25 -33.13 -7.01
C VAL A 36 20.15 -32.45 -7.85
N ASP A 37 20.43 -32.26 -9.14
CA ASP A 37 19.58 -31.56 -10.13
C ASP A 37 19.15 -30.12 -9.81
N ASN A 38 19.79 -29.48 -8.82
CA ASN A 38 19.66 -28.04 -8.60
C ASN A 38 20.69 -27.27 -9.46
N PRO A 39 20.26 -26.33 -10.34
CA PRO A 39 21.15 -25.59 -11.22
C PRO A 39 22.11 -24.63 -10.49
N ASP A 40 21.75 -24.16 -9.28
CA ASP A 40 22.53 -23.17 -8.53
C ASP A 40 23.77 -23.77 -7.85
N PHE A 41 23.80 -25.10 -7.65
CA PHE A 41 24.88 -25.81 -6.95
C PHE A 41 25.75 -26.70 -7.86
N ASN A 42 25.39 -26.85 -9.13
CA ASN A 42 26.12 -27.68 -10.10
C ASN A 42 27.29 -26.92 -10.77
N LEU A 43 28.33 -26.61 -9.99
CA LEU A 43 29.63 -26.20 -10.53
C LEU A 43 30.34 -27.41 -11.17
N LYS A 44 30.65 -27.31 -12.46
CA LYS A 44 31.43 -28.32 -13.21
C LYS A 44 32.72 -28.66 -12.45
N LYS A 45 32.94 -29.96 -12.19
CA LYS A 45 34.22 -30.45 -11.63
C LYS A 45 35.37 -30.03 -12.56
N ALA A 46 36.28 -29.21 -12.05
CA ALA A 46 37.56 -28.98 -12.70
C ALA A 46 38.35 -30.30 -12.76
N ALA A 47 39.05 -30.53 -13.87
CA ALA A 47 39.87 -31.73 -14.05
C ALA A 47 41.00 -31.77 -13.00
N GLN A 48 41.28 -32.96 -12.49
CA GLN A 48 42.34 -33.18 -11.50
C GLN A 48 43.72 -33.04 -12.17
N HIS A 49 44.60 -32.22 -11.58
CA HIS A 49 46.02 -32.25 -11.90
C HIS A 49 46.69 -33.48 -11.26
N THR A 50 47.35 -34.29 -12.08
CA THR A 50 48.41 -35.22 -11.64
C THR A 50 49.72 -34.44 -11.40
N PRO A 51 50.62 -34.91 -10.50
CA PRO A 51 51.69 -34.08 -9.96
C PRO A 51 52.97 -34.02 -10.83
N ALA A 52 53.87 -33.10 -10.44
CA ALA A 52 54.97 -32.57 -11.22
C ALA A 52 56.15 -33.52 -11.52
N ILE A 53 56.81 -33.27 -12.66
CA ILE A 53 58.25 -33.52 -12.89
C ILE A 53 58.86 -32.30 -13.62
N SER A 54 60.09 -31.95 -13.25
CA SER A 54 60.89 -30.80 -13.70
C SER A 54 61.73 -31.05 -14.96
N ALA A 55 61.90 -30.05 -15.84
CA ALA A 55 63.12 -29.84 -16.64
C ALA A 55 63.21 -28.45 -17.33
N SER A 56 64.46 -28.01 -17.49
CA SER A 56 65.07 -26.75 -17.97
C SER A 56 64.83 -26.37 -19.46
N PRO A 57 65.37 -25.21 -19.96
CA PRO A 57 64.88 -24.54 -21.18
C PRO A 57 65.80 -24.64 -22.44
N GLN A 58 65.21 -24.37 -23.61
CA GLN A 58 65.80 -23.87 -24.88
C GLN A 58 64.61 -23.45 -25.80
N ALA A 59 64.52 -22.37 -26.58
CA ALA A 59 65.41 -21.41 -27.26
C ALA A 59 65.37 -21.55 -28.81
N VAL A 60 65.39 -20.39 -29.50
CA VAL A 60 65.77 -20.15 -30.92
C VAL A 60 64.67 -20.14 -32.02
N ASP A 61 64.65 -19.00 -32.75
CA ASP A 61 64.15 -18.65 -34.11
C ASP A 61 62.68 -18.87 -34.55
N GLY A 62 62.11 -17.99 -35.40
CA GLY A 62 62.59 -16.71 -35.93
C GLY A 62 61.93 -16.25 -37.25
N ARG A 63 61.97 -14.92 -37.53
CA ARG A 63 61.60 -14.22 -38.80
C ARG A 63 60.09 -14.17 -39.16
N SER A 64 59.53 -13.12 -39.79
CA SER A 64 60.03 -11.77 -40.14
C SER A 64 58.89 -10.82 -40.58
N SER A 65 59.03 -9.50 -40.30
CA SER A 65 58.29 -8.36 -40.90
C SER A 65 58.70 -8.12 -42.39
N PRO A 66 58.19 -7.12 -43.18
CA PRO A 66 57.84 -5.69 -42.90
C PRO A 66 56.37 -5.33 -43.28
N VAL A 67 55.74 -4.17 -42.95
CA VAL A 67 56.10 -2.73 -42.77
C VAL A 67 56.15 -1.90 -44.08
N LEU A 68 55.71 -0.62 -43.99
CA LEU A 68 55.69 0.52 -44.95
C LEU A 68 54.29 0.87 -45.53
N GLU A 69 53.83 2.13 -45.64
CA GLU A 69 54.21 3.41 -45.01
C GLU A 69 53.06 4.46 -45.21
N MET A 70 53.10 5.62 -44.50
CA MET A 70 52.20 6.79 -44.67
C MET A 70 52.75 7.76 -45.77
N PRO A 71 52.17 8.95 -46.18
CA PRO A 71 51.51 9.98 -45.33
C PRO A 71 50.46 10.99 -45.95
N THR A 72 49.87 11.84 -45.08
CA THR A 72 49.42 13.28 -45.24
C THR A 72 48.53 13.80 -46.40
N GLN A 73 47.47 14.60 -46.13
CA GLN A 73 47.44 16.10 -46.03
C GLN A 73 46.00 16.74 -45.90
N LEU A 74 45.93 18.02 -45.49
CA LEU A 74 44.76 18.95 -45.36
C LEU A 74 44.57 19.80 -46.68
N PRO A 75 43.53 20.68 -46.92
CA PRO A 75 42.81 21.59 -45.98
C PRO A 75 41.31 21.95 -46.28
N SER A 76 40.76 22.95 -45.56
CA SER A 76 39.41 23.58 -45.67
C SER A 76 39.28 24.63 -46.81
N PRO A 77 38.08 25.21 -47.13
CA PRO A 77 37.67 26.50 -46.53
C PRO A 77 36.13 26.83 -46.43
N THR A 78 35.83 28.10 -46.10
CA THR A 78 34.58 28.80 -45.63
C THR A 78 33.58 29.33 -46.68
N LEU A 79 32.32 29.68 -46.28
CA LEU A 79 31.70 31.05 -46.40
C LEU A 79 30.20 31.20 -45.95
N ARG A 80 29.81 32.44 -45.57
CA ARG A 80 28.43 33.04 -45.38
C ARG A 80 28.22 34.13 -46.50
N PRO A 81 27.27 35.13 -46.54
CA PRO A 81 26.11 35.55 -45.69
C PRO A 81 24.82 36.08 -46.44
N GLY A 82 23.85 36.70 -45.72
CA GLY A 82 22.85 37.70 -46.22
C GLY A 82 21.36 37.29 -46.08
N ALA A 83 20.48 37.93 -45.28
CA ALA A 83 19.86 39.29 -45.32
C ALA A 83 18.68 39.42 -46.33
N GLY A 84 17.53 40.08 -46.10
CA GLY A 84 16.98 40.84 -44.94
C GLY A 84 15.61 41.52 -45.29
N ALA A 85 15.16 42.55 -44.51
CA ALA A 85 13.97 43.44 -44.69
C ALA A 85 12.56 42.85 -44.34
N ARG A 86 11.65 43.48 -43.52
CA ARG A 86 11.05 44.86 -43.41
C ARG A 86 9.85 45.07 -44.38
N LEU A 87 8.77 45.84 -44.13
CA LEU A 87 8.32 46.77 -43.04
C LEU A 87 6.80 47.12 -43.19
N ALA A 88 6.17 47.68 -42.12
CA ALA A 88 5.00 48.61 -42.07
C ALA A 88 3.60 48.18 -42.58
N GLY A 89 2.47 48.74 -42.10
CA GLY A 89 2.22 49.64 -40.94
C GLY A 89 0.88 50.43 -41.03
N MET A 90 0.42 50.99 -39.88
CA MET A 90 -0.65 52.04 -39.71
C MET A 90 -2.11 51.62 -40.06
N SER A 91 -3.23 52.18 -39.55
CA SER A 91 -3.59 53.23 -38.56
C SER A 91 -5.13 53.17 -38.26
N ASP A 92 -5.81 53.88 -37.34
CA ASP A 92 -5.59 54.44 -35.97
C ASP A 92 -6.95 54.97 -35.38
N GLU A 93 -7.10 55.13 -34.05
CA GLU A 93 -8.16 55.86 -33.25
C GLU A 93 -9.67 55.43 -33.35
N GLY A 94 -10.55 55.53 -32.32
CA GLY A 94 -10.45 55.90 -30.89
C GLY A 94 -11.81 55.87 -30.12
N ASP A 95 -11.74 55.69 -28.79
CA ASP A 95 -12.70 55.96 -27.68
C ASP A 95 -14.16 55.38 -27.55
N ALA A 96 -14.41 54.84 -26.32
CA ALA A 96 -15.52 55.17 -25.39
C ALA A 96 -16.44 54.04 -24.81
N VAL A 97 -16.19 53.73 -23.51
CA VAL A 97 -17.17 53.60 -22.39
C VAL A 97 -18.09 52.35 -22.24
N SER A 98 -17.69 51.51 -21.26
CA SER A 98 -18.47 50.69 -20.29
C SER A 98 -19.73 49.88 -20.65
N GLY A 99 -19.74 48.58 -20.29
CA GLY A 99 -20.98 47.82 -20.04
C GLY A 99 -20.88 46.29 -20.18
N LEU A 100 -20.62 45.57 -19.08
CA LEU A 100 -21.02 44.15 -18.92
C LEU A 100 -22.54 44.08 -18.65
N PRO A 101 -23.28 42.98 -18.94
CA PRO A 101 -22.81 41.59 -18.99
C PRO A 101 -23.35 40.71 -20.14
N SER A 102 -22.85 39.46 -20.18
CA SER A 102 -23.46 38.20 -20.66
C SER A 102 -24.51 38.21 -21.80
N ILE A 103 -24.20 37.53 -22.92
CA ILE A 103 -24.93 36.35 -23.43
C ILE A 103 -24.15 35.65 -24.57
N SER A 104 -24.19 34.31 -24.51
CA SER A 104 -23.91 33.29 -25.54
C SER A 104 -23.51 33.73 -26.97
N LEU A 105 -22.39 33.16 -27.47
CA LEU A 105 -22.25 32.86 -28.89
C LEU A 105 -21.64 31.46 -29.10
N ALA A 106 -22.39 30.56 -29.74
CA ALA A 106 -21.87 29.27 -30.18
C ALA A 106 -20.96 29.44 -31.40
N THR A 107 -19.81 28.78 -31.41
CA THR A 107 -18.97 28.56 -32.61
C THR A 107 -18.19 27.24 -32.47
N PRO A 108 -17.71 26.64 -33.58
CA PRO A 108 -17.86 25.20 -33.79
C PRO A 108 -16.71 24.35 -33.26
N ALA A 109 -17.00 23.07 -33.04
CA ALA A 109 -15.99 22.04 -32.86
C ALA A 109 -15.15 21.88 -34.14
N VAL A 110 -13.96 22.47 -34.15
CA VAL A 110 -12.93 22.25 -35.17
C VAL A 110 -11.86 21.33 -34.59
N PRO A 111 -11.74 20.07 -35.06
CA PRO A 111 -10.65 19.19 -34.64
C PRO A 111 -9.33 19.66 -35.27
N ILE A 112 -8.33 19.96 -34.43
CA ILE A 112 -7.00 20.42 -34.86
C ILE A 112 -5.95 19.31 -34.60
N PRO A 113 -4.95 19.13 -35.48
CA PRO A 113 -4.45 17.78 -35.76
C PRO A 113 -3.20 17.36 -34.97
N VAL A 114 -3.06 16.05 -34.79
CA VAL A 114 -1.79 15.41 -34.41
C VAL A 114 -0.81 15.49 -35.59
N HIS A 115 0.05 16.52 -35.61
CA HIS A 115 1.13 16.63 -36.59
C HIS A 115 2.34 15.75 -36.23
N SER A 116 2.13 14.43 -36.26
CA SER A 116 3.20 13.47 -36.51
C SER A 116 3.17 13.10 -38.00
N SER A 117 3.83 13.89 -38.85
CA SER A 117 3.88 13.67 -40.30
C SER A 117 4.81 12.51 -40.67
N GLN A 118 4.42 11.29 -40.31
CA GLN A 118 4.83 10.10 -41.05
C GLN A 118 4.12 10.10 -42.42
N PRO A 119 4.75 9.60 -43.51
CA PRO A 119 4.09 9.54 -44.81
C PRO A 119 2.87 8.62 -44.78
N ALA A 120 1.68 9.18 -45.05
CA ALA A 120 0.37 8.53 -44.90
C ALA A 120 0.08 7.38 -45.91
N GLY A 121 1.09 6.84 -46.59
CA GLY A 121 0.94 5.73 -47.54
C GLY A 121 1.14 4.32 -46.94
N VAL A 122 1.67 4.21 -45.71
CA VAL A 122 2.12 2.91 -45.15
C VAL A 122 1.13 2.33 -44.12
N ALA A 123 0.40 3.19 -43.38
CA ALA A 123 -0.45 2.77 -42.26
C ALA A 123 -1.65 1.89 -42.69
N SER A 124 -2.27 2.16 -43.85
CA SER A 124 -3.43 1.40 -44.35
C SER A 124 -3.06 0.06 -45.01
N ALA A 125 -1.79 -0.29 -45.14
CA ALA A 125 -1.33 -1.50 -45.85
C ALA A 125 -0.99 -2.70 -44.93
N LEU A 126 -1.07 -2.55 -43.61
CA LEU A 126 -0.48 -3.48 -42.64
C LEU A 126 -1.44 -4.14 -41.64
N ASN A 127 -2.75 -3.88 -41.71
CA ASN A 127 -3.77 -4.56 -40.90
C ASN A 127 -4.13 -5.99 -41.39
N VAL A 128 -3.17 -6.69 -42.01
CA VAL A 128 -3.33 -8.08 -42.48
C VAL A 128 -2.68 -9.02 -41.45
N PRO A 129 -3.35 -10.11 -41.01
CA PRO A 129 -2.74 -11.06 -40.09
C PRO A 129 -1.48 -11.67 -40.71
N ILE A 130 -0.37 -11.61 -39.98
CA ILE A 130 0.80 -12.45 -40.29
C ILE A 130 0.47 -13.85 -39.77
N THR A 131 -0.13 -14.68 -40.63
CA THR A 131 -0.48 -16.07 -40.31
C THR A 131 0.78 -16.92 -40.14
N ASP A 132 0.80 -17.69 -39.04
CA ASP A 132 1.81 -18.64 -38.57
C ASP A 132 3.06 -18.87 -39.47
N THR A 133 4.20 -18.32 -39.07
CA THR A 133 5.52 -18.57 -39.68
C THR A 133 6.14 -19.93 -39.29
N SER A 134 5.36 -20.84 -38.70
CA SER A 134 5.77 -22.22 -38.44
C SER A 134 5.43 -23.13 -39.63
N THR A 135 6.48 -23.64 -40.29
CA THR A 135 6.50 -24.51 -41.48
C THR A 135 6.30 -23.81 -42.84
N SER A 136 7.28 -24.06 -43.74
CA SER A 136 7.28 -23.78 -45.19
C SER A 136 7.17 -22.32 -45.68
N GLY A 137 8.33 -21.65 -45.76
CA GLY A 137 8.71 -20.70 -46.83
C GLY A 137 7.75 -19.55 -47.21
N ALA A 138 7.91 -18.38 -46.58
CA ALA A 138 7.21 -17.15 -46.97
C ALA A 138 8.14 -15.92 -46.94
N VAL A 139 8.49 -15.39 -48.12
CA VAL A 139 9.38 -14.22 -48.32
C VAL A 139 8.72 -12.94 -47.81
N ILE A 140 9.48 -12.04 -47.15
CA ILE A 140 9.01 -10.68 -46.80
C ILE A 140 8.42 -9.99 -48.06
N PRO A 141 7.14 -9.58 -48.06
CA PRO A 141 6.53 -8.92 -49.21
C PRO A 141 7.30 -7.65 -49.62
N ALA A 142 7.69 -7.56 -50.89
CA ALA A 142 8.54 -6.48 -51.42
C ALA A 142 7.99 -5.05 -51.18
N ARG A 143 6.68 -4.93 -50.92
CA ARG A 143 5.99 -3.68 -50.51
C ARG A 143 6.48 -3.06 -49.19
N TYR A 144 7.20 -3.81 -48.35
CA TYR A 144 7.74 -3.31 -47.08
C TYR A 144 9.20 -2.84 -47.17
N VAL A 145 9.84 -2.97 -48.33
CA VAL A 145 11.22 -2.55 -48.56
C VAL A 145 11.23 -1.18 -49.22
N VAL A 146 11.74 -0.18 -48.50
CA VAL A 146 11.95 1.17 -49.00
C VAL A 146 13.23 1.18 -49.84
N VAL A 147 13.14 1.72 -51.06
CA VAL A 147 14.29 1.87 -51.97
C VAL A 147 14.39 3.33 -52.41
N ASN A 148 15.38 4.05 -51.89
CA ASN A 148 15.62 5.44 -52.27
C ASN A 148 15.77 5.60 -53.79
N PRO A 149 14.93 6.41 -54.47
CA PRO A 149 14.98 6.56 -55.92
C PRO A 149 16.22 7.33 -56.41
N LYS A 150 16.99 7.98 -55.51
CA LYS A 150 18.19 8.77 -55.83
C LYS A 150 19.48 7.92 -55.93
N LEU A 151 19.43 6.63 -55.59
CA LEU A 151 20.59 5.75 -55.65
C LEU A 151 20.93 5.37 -57.09
N THR A 152 22.05 5.90 -57.60
CA THR A 152 22.54 5.74 -58.98
C THR A 152 22.66 4.28 -59.41
N LEU A 153 23.09 3.39 -58.49
CA LEU A 153 23.19 1.95 -58.70
C LEU A 153 21.86 1.33 -59.18
N PHE A 154 20.74 1.72 -58.56
CA PHE A 154 19.41 1.20 -58.90
C PHE A 154 18.70 1.96 -60.04
N GLN A 155 19.24 3.10 -60.46
CA GLN A 155 18.85 3.77 -61.69
C GLN A 155 19.51 3.07 -62.89
N ASN A 156 20.81 2.77 -62.78
CA ASN A 156 21.59 2.09 -63.82
C ASN A 156 21.20 0.60 -63.96
N TYR A 157 20.89 -0.09 -62.86
CA TYR A 157 20.55 -1.51 -62.85
C TYR A 157 19.21 -1.80 -62.12
N PRO A 158 18.04 -1.45 -62.72
CA PRO A 158 16.74 -1.61 -62.06
C PRO A 158 16.40 -3.04 -61.61
N ARG A 159 16.96 -4.06 -62.29
CA ARG A 159 16.77 -5.48 -61.94
C ARG A 159 17.32 -5.85 -60.55
N LEU A 160 18.33 -5.13 -60.05
CA LEU A 160 18.95 -5.40 -58.74
C LEU A 160 18.03 -5.05 -57.56
N LYS A 161 17.01 -4.21 -57.77
CA LYS A 161 15.98 -3.89 -56.76
C LYS A 161 15.27 -5.15 -56.25
N ALA A 162 15.13 -6.19 -57.09
CA ALA A 162 14.49 -7.46 -56.72
C ALA A 162 15.29 -8.30 -55.69
N LEU A 163 16.58 -8.01 -55.48
CA LEU A 163 17.43 -8.75 -54.54
C LEU A 163 17.32 -8.23 -53.09
N LEU A 164 16.83 -7.02 -52.88
CA LEU A 164 16.75 -6.39 -51.56
C LEU A 164 15.79 -7.12 -50.59
N PRO A 165 14.56 -7.50 -50.99
CA PRO A 165 13.67 -8.27 -50.11
C PRO A 165 14.26 -9.63 -49.71
N LEU A 166 15.04 -10.27 -50.59
CA LEU A 166 15.70 -11.54 -50.31
C LEU A 166 16.86 -11.39 -49.30
N ALA A 167 17.65 -10.32 -49.41
CA ALA A 167 18.70 -10.02 -48.43
C ALA A 167 18.11 -9.75 -47.04
N ILE A 168 17.04 -8.95 -46.99
CA ILE A 168 16.38 -8.56 -45.75
C ILE A 168 15.66 -9.76 -45.10
N ASP A 169 14.99 -10.62 -45.87
CA ASP A 169 14.37 -11.85 -45.38
C ASP A 169 15.40 -12.79 -44.72
N ARG A 170 16.57 -12.97 -45.34
CA ARG A 170 17.67 -13.76 -44.75
C ARG A 170 18.17 -13.14 -43.45
N ALA A 171 18.43 -11.84 -43.44
CA ALA A 171 18.96 -11.14 -42.26
C ALA A 171 17.99 -11.12 -41.07
N VAL A 172 16.69 -10.92 -41.34
CA VAL A 172 15.64 -10.99 -40.32
C VAL A 172 15.55 -12.40 -39.75
N ARG A 173 15.52 -13.46 -40.58
CA ARG A 173 15.46 -14.85 -40.09
C ARG A 173 16.66 -15.24 -39.23
N GLU A 174 17.86 -14.87 -39.67
CA GLU A 174 19.12 -15.11 -38.96
C GLU A 174 19.10 -14.46 -37.57
N THR A 175 18.68 -13.19 -37.49
CA THR A 175 18.66 -12.43 -36.24
C THR A 175 17.51 -12.83 -35.31
N THR A 176 16.34 -13.16 -35.87
CA THR A 176 15.12 -13.47 -35.10
C THR A 176 15.32 -14.64 -34.14
N LYS A 177 15.84 -15.77 -34.63
CA LYS A 177 15.89 -17.02 -33.86
C LYS A 177 16.65 -16.91 -32.53
N PRO A 178 17.91 -16.42 -32.48
CA PRO A 178 18.65 -16.30 -31.22
C PRO A 178 18.13 -15.17 -30.33
N ALA A 179 17.75 -14.02 -30.91
CA ALA A 179 17.35 -12.86 -30.12
C ALA A 179 15.97 -13.04 -29.47
N VAL A 180 14.96 -13.50 -30.24
CA VAL A 180 13.62 -13.76 -29.71
C VAL A 180 13.66 -14.83 -28.62
N GLN A 181 14.41 -15.92 -28.79
CA GLN A 181 14.48 -16.99 -27.78
C GLN A 181 15.03 -16.50 -26.43
N ARG A 182 16.03 -15.60 -26.42
CA ARG A 182 16.58 -15.03 -25.19
C ARG A 182 15.63 -14.00 -24.57
N ASN A 183 15.06 -13.12 -25.41
CA ASN A 183 14.21 -12.02 -24.94
C ASN A 183 12.87 -12.52 -24.40
N CYS A 184 12.21 -13.46 -25.08
CA CYS A 184 10.99 -14.10 -24.58
C CYS A 184 11.25 -14.75 -23.22
N LYS A 185 12.31 -15.57 -23.08
CA LYS A 185 12.58 -16.26 -21.81
C LYS A 185 12.81 -15.30 -20.64
N ILE A 186 13.57 -14.22 -20.84
CA ILE A 186 13.76 -13.20 -19.79
C ILE A 186 12.40 -12.54 -19.46
N ALA A 187 11.70 -12.05 -20.48
CA ALA A 187 10.45 -11.33 -20.27
C ALA A 187 9.34 -12.19 -19.65
N CYS A 188 9.18 -13.44 -20.07
CA CYS A 188 8.19 -14.37 -19.52
C CYS A 188 8.49 -14.70 -18.05
N ILE A 189 9.75 -14.95 -17.67
CA ILE A 189 10.12 -15.18 -16.26
C ILE A 189 9.84 -13.93 -15.42
N THR A 190 10.30 -12.75 -15.86
CA THR A 190 10.06 -11.48 -15.14
C THR A 190 8.57 -11.15 -15.04
N THR A 191 7.80 -11.37 -16.11
CA THR A 191 6.35 -11.14 -16.13
C THR A 191 5.64 -12.13 -15.20
N MET A 192 5.99 -13.42 -15.22
CA MET A 192 5.39 -14.42 -14.34
C MET A 192 5.62 -14.06 -12.87
N GLU A 193 6.86 -13.75 -12.48
CA GLU A 193 7.21 -13.41 -11.09
C GLU A 193 6.49 -12.16 -10.58
N LEU A 194 6.31 -11.14 -11.42
CA LEU A 194 5.61 -9.91 -11.05
C LEU A 194 4.09 -10.11 -11.06
N ILE A 195 3.52 -10.69 -12.11
CA ILE A 195 2.07 -10.94 -12.20
C ILE A 195 1.57 -11.86 -11.07
N LEU A 196 2.32 -12.90 -10.69
CA LEU A 196 1.91 -13.78 -9.58
C LEU A 196 1.94 -13.09 -8.21
N LYS A 197 2.75 -12.03 -8.03
CA LYS A 197 2.82 -11.22 -6.81
C LYS A 197 1.78 -10.12 -6.82
N ASP A 198 1.76 -9.29 -7.86
CA ASP A 198 0.87 -8.13 -7.99
C ASP A 198 -0.60 -8.53 -8.09
N PHE A 199 -0.89 -9.69 -8.71
CA PHE A 199 -2.24 -10.25 -8.84
C PHE A 199 -2.46 -11.47 -7.92
N ALA A 200 -1.73 -11.57 -6.80
CA ALA A 200 -1.92 -12.62 -5.81
C ALA A 200 -3.38 -12.70 -5.33
N LEU A 201 -3.99 -11.54 -5.05
CA LEU A 201 -5.37 -11.41 -4.53
C LEU A 201 -6.47 -11.31 -5.61
N GLU A 202 -6.12 -11.19 -6.90
CA GLU A 202 -7.13 -11.10 -7.97
C GLU A 202 -7.72 -12.49 -8.29
N ASN A 203 -9.03 -12.55 -8.49
CA ASN A 203 -9.79 -13.76 -8.75
C ASN A 203 -10.12 -13.95 -10.24
N ASP A 204 -10.26 -12.87 -11.02
CA ASP A 204 -10.54 -13.00 -12.45
C ASP A 204 -9.28 -13.36 -13.24
N ILE A 205 -9.16 -14.66 -13.56
CA ILE A 205 -8.11 -15.25 -14.41
C ILE A 205 -7.95 -14.49 -15.74
N ASN A 206 -9.01 -13.89 -16.30
CA ASN A 206 -8.92 -13.17 -17.57
C ASN A 206 -8.26 -11.80 -17.42
N LYS A 207 -8.43 -11.11 -16.29
CA LYS A 207 -7.66 -9.90 -15.97
C LYS A 207 -6.18 -10.22 -15.80
N ILE A 208 -5.85 -11.27 -15.05
CA ILE A 208 -4.47 -11.71 -14.83
C ILE A 208 -3.80 -12.07 -16.18
N ARG A 209 -4.48 -12.84 -17.04
CA ARG A 209 -3.98 -13.16 -18.39
C ARG A 209 -3.76 -11.90 -19.24
N LYS A 210 -4.73 -10.99 -19.25
CA LYS A 210 -4.64 -9.73 -20.03
C LYS A 210 -3.49 -8.85 -19.55
N ALA A 211 -3.26 -8.75 -18.24
CA ALA A 211 -2.14 -8.03 -17.66
C ALA A 211 -0.80 -8.69 -18.04
N ALA A 212 -0.70 -10.02 -17.93
CA ALA A 212 0.49 -10.77 -18.33
C ALA A 212 0.83 -10.60 -19.82
N HIS A 213 -0.17 -10.65 -20.71
CA HIS A 213 0.02 -10.39 -22.14
C HIS A 213 0.52 -8.97 -22.40
N GLN A 214 -0.16 -7.95 -21.84
CA GLN A 214 0.26 -6.55 -22.02
C GLN A 214 1.68 -6.28 -21.49
N MET A 215 2.04 -6.88 -20.35
CA MET A 215 3.36 -6.74 -19.76
C MET A 215 4.45 -7.44 -20.59
N VAL A 216 4.24 -8.71 -20.96
CA VAL A 216 5.25 -9.49 -21.69
C VAL A 216 5.48 -8.93 -23.10
N GLU A 217 4.42 -8.48 -23.78
CA GLU A 217 4.52 -7.87 -25.11
C GLU A 217 5.36 -6.58 -25.07
N ARG A 218 5.09 -5.70 -24.11
CA ARG A 218 5.84 -4.44 -23.95
C ARG A 218 7.31 -4.68 -23.58
N LEU A 219 7.56 -5.64 -22.69
CA LEU A 219 8.91 -5.97 -22.25
C LEU A 219 9.73 -6.63 -23.37
N VAL A 220 9.16 -7.59 -24.12
CA VAL A 220 9.82 -8.18 -25.28
C VAL A 220 10.02 -7.16 -26.40
N GLY A 221 9.08 -6.25 -26.62
CA GLY A 221 9.21 -5.20 -27.62
C GLY A 221 10.40 -4.27 -27.35
N ALA A 222 10.51 -3.79 -26.11
CA ALA A 222 11.64 -2.97 -25.68
C ALA A 222 12.98 -3.73 -25.76
N LEU A 223 13.03 -4.97 -25.29
CA LEU A 223 14.24 -5.80 -25.35
C LEU A 223 14.66 -6.10 -26.79
N ALA A 224 13.72 -6.42 -27.68
CA ALA A 224 14.01 -6.68 -29.10
C ALA A 224 14.64 -5.47 -29.79
N LEU A 225 14.16 -4.25 -29.51
CA LEU A 225 14.74 -3.04 -30.10
C LEU A 225 16.20 -2.81 -29.67
N VAL A 226 16.54 -3.09 -28.41
CA VAL A 226 17.91 -2.91 -27.90
C VAL A 226 18.85 -4.04 -28.36
N THR A 227 18.38 -5.30 -28.36
CA THR A 227 19.25 -6.45 -28.69
C THR A 227 19.43 -6.68 -30.18
N CYS A 228 18.42 -6.41 -31.01
CA CYS A 228 18.42 -6.82 -32.42
C CYS A 228 18.99 -5.75 -33.34
N LYS A 229 18.89 -4.46 -32.99
CA LYS A 229 19.16 -3.34 -33.91
C LYS A 229 20.56 -3.37 -34.53
N GLU A 230 21.59 -3.65 -33.74
CA GLU A 230 22.98 -3.68 -34.24
C GLU A 230 23.35 -5.00 -34.95
N PRO A 231 23.01 -6.20 -34.43
CA PRO A 231 23.15 -7.45 -35.19
C PRO A 231 22.40 -7.43 -36.53
N LEU A 232 21.19 -6.85 -36.56
CA LEU A 232 20.36 -6.76 -37.76
C LEU A 232 20.95 -5.80 -38.79
N ARG A 233 21.47 -4.64 -38.36
CA ARG A 233 22.23 -3.72 -39.23
C ARG A 233 23.38 -4.47 -39.92
N ASN A 234 24.17 -5.21 -39.15
CA ASN A 234 25.33 -5.94 -39.66
C ASN A 234 24.93 -7.08 -40.61
N SER A 235 23.90 -7.86 -40.27
CA SER A 235 23.40 -8.95 -41.13
C SER A 235 22.77 -8.42 -42.43
N VAL A 236 21.93 -7.38 -42.37
CA VAL A 236 21.34 -6.74 -43.57
C VAL A 236 22.44 -6.21 -44.50
N SER A 237 23.42 -5.47 -43.97
CA SER A 237 24.57 -5.00 -44.75
C SER A 237 25.38 -6.14 -45.37
N HIS A 238 25.60 -7.24 -44.63
CA HIS A 238 26.33 -8.40 -45.12
C HIS A 238 25.61 -9.09 -46.28
N HIS A 239 24.33 -9.44 -46.11
CA HIS A 239 23.55 -10.13 -47.16
C HIS A 239 23.32 -9.24 -48.40
N LEU A 240 23.12 -7.93 -48.23
CA LEU A 240 23.04 -7.00 -49.35
C LEU A 240 24.37 -6.92 -50.11
N LYS A 241 25.50 -6.75 -49.41
CA LYS A 241 26.82 -6.68 -50.04
C LYS A 241 27.15 -7.98 -50.78
N LEU A 242 26.82 -9.14 -50.21
CA LEU A 242 27.04 -10.45 -50.84
C LEU A 242 26.27 -10.60 -52.16
N LEU A 243 24.96 -10.31 -52.17
CA LEU A 243 24.12 -10.47 -53.37
C LEU A 243 24.42 -9.44 -54.46
N LEU A 244 24.76 -8.20 -54.08
CA LEU A 244 25.07 -7.14 -55.05
C LEU A 244 26.50 -7.26 -55.63
N THR A 245 27.47 -7.76 -54.86
CA THR A 245 28.84 -8.03 -55.39
C THR A 245 28.83 -9.07 -56.50
N GLN A 246 27.96 -10.08 -56.40
CA GLN A 246 27.75 -11.10 -57.44
C GLN A 246 27.20 -10.54 -58.77
N SER A 247 26.77 -9.27 -58.78
CA SER A 247 26.21 -8.58 -59.96
C SER A 247 27.21 -7.69 -60.70
N GLY A 248 28.50 -7.68 -60.32
CA GLY A 248 29.57 -7.00 -61.07
C GLY A 248 29.58 -5.47 -60.95
N VAL A 249 29.10 -4.91 -59.84
CA VAL A 249 29.01 -3.47 -59.62
C VAL A 249 30.28 -2.91 -58.96
N ASP A 250 30.61 -1.65 -59.27
CA ASP A 250 31.73 -0.91 -58.67
C ASP A 250 31.63 -0.79 -57.13
N LYS A 251 32.77 -0.92 -56.45
CA LYS A 251 32.87 -1.10 -54.99
C LYS A 251 32.40 0.11 -54.19
N ASP A 252 32.76 1.32 -54.62
CA ASP A 252 32.46 2.53 -53.85
C ASP A 252 30.97 2.87 -53.97
N SER A 253 30.41 2.74 -55.18
CA SER A 253 28.96 2.87 -55.42
C SER A 253 28.13 1.83 -54.66
N LEU A 254 28.70 0.63 -54.47
CA LEU A 254 28.08 -0.47 -53.74
C LEU A 254 28.01 -0.18 -52.22
N GLU A 255 29.10 0.25 -51.59
CA GLU A 255 29.13 0.50 -50.14
C GLU A 255 28.20 1.66 -49.74
N GLN A 256 28.18 2.75 -50.52
CA GLN A 256 27.23 3.84 -50.31
C GLN A 256 25.77 3.35 -50.42
N THR A 257 25.47 2.53 -51.42
CA THR A 257 24.13 1.97 -51.64
C THR A 257 23.70 1.05 -50.50
N VAL A 258 24.56 0.14 -50.04
CA VAL A 258 24.26 -0.78 -48.93
C VAL A 258 24.01 -0.02 -47.63
N ASN A 259 24.80 1.02 -47.33
CA ASN A 259 24.64 1.81 -46.11
C ASN A 259 23.30 2.57 -46.09
N VAL A 260 22.90 3.19 -47.21
CA VAL A 260 21.61 3.90 -47.31
C VAL A 260 20.42 2.93 -47.20
N VAL A 261 20.44 1.83 -47.97
CA VAL A 261 19.33 0.84 -47.93
C VAL A 261 19.20 0.20 -46.56
N THR A 262 20.31 -0.14 -45.91
CA THR A 262 20.29 -0.71 -44.55
C THR A 262 19.70 0.30 -43.56
N ALA A 263 20.12 1.57 -43.60
CA ALA A 263 19.62 2.60 -42.70
C ALA A 263 18.10 2.86 -42.87
N GLU A 264 17.62 2.97 -44.11
CA GLU A 264 16.21 3.25 -44.41
C GLU A 264 15.26 2.10 -44.04
N ASN A 265 15.74 0.85 -44.03
CA ASN A 265 14.90 -0.34 -43.77
C ASN A 265 15.05 -0.90 -42.35
N LEU A 266 16.05 -0.47 -41.57
CA LEU A 266 16.37 -1.07 -40.27
C LEU A 266 15.21 -1.04 -39.28
N GLU A 267 14.44 0.06 -39.23
CA GLU A 267 13.32 0.21 -38.30
C GLU A 267 12.16 -0.76 -38.61
N VAL A 268 11.84 -0.93 -39.90
CA VAL A 268 10.83 -1.90 -40.35
C VAL A 268 11.27 -3.32 -40.00
N CYS A 269 12.55 -3.64 -40.20
CA CYS A 269 13.11 -4.95 -39.85
C CYS A 269 13.07 -5.21 -38.34
N CYS A 270 13.39 -4.19 -37.51
CA CYS A 270 13.27 -4.29 -36.06
C CYS A 270 11.81 -4.53 -35.65
N ARG A 271 10.84 -3.82 -36.25
CA ARG A 271 9.41 -3.94 -35.95
C ARG A 271 8.84 -5.33 -36.30
N ILE A 272 9.33 -5.97 -37.36
CA ILE A 272 8.96 -7.35 -37.70
C ILE A 272 9.44 -8.33 -36.61
N ILE A 273 10.67 -8.18 -36.12
CA ILE A 273 11.21 -9.00 -35.03
C ILE A 273 10.47 -8.72 -33.71
N GLU A 274 10.10 -7.47 -33.46
CA GLU A 274 9.31 -7.04 -32.31
C GLU A 274 7.96 -7.79 -32.23
N ILE A 275 7.19 -7.76 -33.33
CA ILE A 275 5.88 -8.42 -33.42
C ILE A 275 6.01 -9.94 -33.32
N ALA A 276 7.00 -10.55 -33.99
CA ALA A 276 7.26 -11.98 -33.90
C ALA A 276 7.67 -12.41 -32.48
N GLY A 277 8.39 -11.55 -31.74
CA GLY A 277 8.72 -11.77 -30.34
C GLY A 277 7.50 -11.68 -29.42
N MET A 278 6.68 -10.63 -29.57
CA MET A 278 5.43 -10.43 -28.82
C MET A 278 4.49 -11.65 -28.92
N GLN A 279 4.19 -12.09 -30.15
CA GLN A 279 3.28 -13.21 -30.40
C GLN A 279 3.78 -14.53 -29.79
N ARG A 280 5.09 -14.77 -29.82
CA ARG A 280 5.68 -15.96 -29.20
C ARG A 280 5.64 -15.87 -27.68
N ALA A 281 5.99 -14.72 -27.12
CA ALA A 281 6.00 -14.49 -25.67
C ALA A 281 4.60 -14.62 -25.04
N ALA A 282 3.56 -14.17 -25.74
CA ALA A 282 2.17 -14.33 -25.33
C ALA A 282 1.76 -15.82 -25.19
N LYS A 283 2.20 -16.69 -26.11
CA LYS A 283 2.01 -18.14 -26.00
C LYS A 283 2.83 -18.74 -24.85
N GLU A 284 4.10 -18.35 -24.73
CA GLU A 284 5.04 -18.87 -23.73
C GLU A 284 4.65 -18.48 -22.29
N ILE A 285 4.08 -17.28 -22.06
CA ILE A 285 3.57 -16.88 -20.73
C ILE A 285 2.25 -17.58 -20.34
N ASP A 286 1.36 -17.88 -21.30
CA ASP A 286 0.14 -18.65 -21.03
C ASP A 286 0.47 -20.09 -20.59
N GLU A 287 1.47 -20.72 -21.22
CA GLU A 287 1.97 -22.03 -20.81
C GLU A 287 2.58 -22.01 -19.40
N MET A 288 3.36 -20.98 -19.07
CA MET A 288 3.98 -20.82 -17.74
C MET A 288 2.95 -20.56 -16.63
N LEU A 289 1.90 -19.77 -16.88
CA LEU A 289 0.85 -19.46 -15.90
C LEU A 289 -0.23 -20.55 -15.79
N ALA A 290 -0.25 -21.55 -16.68
CA ALA A 290 -1.31 -22.56 -16.75
C ALA A 290 -1.51 -23.33 -15.42
N SER A 291 -0.43 -23.67 -14.72
CA SER A 291 -0.48 -24.36 -13.42
C SER A 291 -1.09 -23.48 -12.32
N SER A 292 -0.70 -22.21 -12.26
CA SER A 292 -1.27 -21.22 -11.33
C SER A 292 -2.75 -20.94 -11.61
N PHE A 293 -3.15 -20.90 -12.88
CA PHE A 293 -4.57 -20.78 -13.27
C PHE A 293 -5.38 -22.02 -12.92
N GLN A 294 -4.82 -23.23 -13.01
CA GLN A 294 -5.47 -24.45 -12.55
C GLN A 294 -5.66 -24.44 -11.03
N GLN A 295 -4.64 -24.05 -10.25
CA GLN A 295 -4.75 -23.90 -8.79
C GLN A 295 -5.79 -22.85 -8.39
N LYS A 296 -5.79 -21.66 -9.00
CA LYS A 296 -6.82 -20.63 -8.72
C LYS A 296 -8.23 -21.12 -9.10
N ARG A 297 -8.40 -21.82 -10.21
CA ARG A 297 -9.70 -22.42 -10.59
C ARG A 297 -10.15 -23.50 -9.61
N GLN A 298 -9.23 -24.33 -9.09
CA GLN A 298 -9.55 -25.35 -8.10
C GLN A 298 -9.94 -24.73 -6.75
N ASN A 299 -9.25 -23.68 -6.31
CA ASN A 299 -9.61 -22.91 -5.12
C ASN A 299 -10.97 -22.21 -5.28
N GLN A 300 -11.29 -21.68 -6.47
CA GLN A 300 -12.62 -21.12 -6.76
C GLN A 300 -13.73 -22.18 -6.76
N GLN A 301 -13.46 -23.40 -7.23
CA GLN A 301 -14.42 -24.51 -7.14
C GLN A 301 -14.67 -24.96 -5.69
N LEU A 302 -13.66 -24.84 -4.81
CA LEU A 302 -13.82 -25.08 -3.37
C LEU A 302 -14.54 -23.93 -2.65
N GLN A 303 -14.33 -22.68 -3.07
CA GLN A 303 -15.06 -21.51 -2.55
C GLN A 303 -16.49 -21.38 -3.09
N GLY A 304 -16.82 -22.00 -4.22
CA GLY A 304 -18.15 -21.95 -4.83
C GLY A 304 -19.31 -22.49 -3.99
N SER A 305 -19.04 -23.08 -2.81
CA SER A 305 -20.04 -23.52 -1.84
C SER A 305 -20.29 -22.54 -0.68
N TYR A 306 -19.50 -21.47 -0.54
CA TYR A 306 -19.66 -20.45 0.50
C TYR A 306 -19.38 -19.05 -0.06
N GLY A 307 -20.45 -18.29 -0.33
CA GLY A 307 -20.32 -16.92 -0.83
C GLY A 307 -20.05 -15.92 0.28
N SER A 308 -18.90 -15.25 0.25
CA SER A 308 -18.69 -13.92 0.83
C SER A 308 -17.51 -13.20 0.18
N TYR A 309 -17.40 -11.90 0.48
CA TYR A 309 -16.36 -10.98 0.02
C TYR A 309 -14.96 -11.36 0.54
N PRO A 310 -13.87 -10.94 -0.11
CA PRO A 310 -12.51 -11.30 0.30
C PRO A 310 -12.16 -10.70 1.67
N GLU A 311 -12.03 -11.57 2.68
CA GLU A 311 -11.49 -11.21 3.98
C GLU A 311 -10.03 -10.76 3.88
N THR A 312 -9.66 -9.86 4.78
CA THR A 312 -8.32 -9.29 4.95
C THR A 312 -7.25 -10.38 4.99
N TYR A 313 -6.33 -10.39 4.03
CA TYR A 313 -5.12 -11.22 4.08
C TYR A 313 -4.17 -10.70 5.17
N THR A 314 -4.42 -11.07 6.43
CA THR A 314 -3.39 -11.05 7.49
C THR A 314 -2.57 -12.33 7.40
N GLY A 315 -1.77 -12.40 6.33
CA GLY A 315 -0.81 -13.46 6.07
C GLY A 315 0.30 -12.86 5.23
N SER A 316 1.53 -12.89 5.76
CA SER A 316 2.68 -12.14 5.25
C SER A 316 2.84 -12.24 3.73
N ILE A 317 2.67 -11.10 3.05
CA ILE A 317 3.02 -10.93 1.64
C ILE A 317 4.56 -10.86 1.57
N PRO A 318 5.26 -11.83 0.96
CA PRO A 318 6.71 -11.82 0.86
C PRO A 318 7.15 -10.95 -0.32
N VAL A 319 6.94 -9.63 -0.21
CA VAL A 319 7.22 -8.67 -1.30
C VAL A 319 8.34 -7.66 -0.97
N TYR A 320 8.78 -7.52 0.28
CA TYR A 320 9.93 -6.66 0.63
C TYR A 320 10.88 -7.18 1.75
N ASP A 321 10.90 -8.49 2.03
CA ASP A 321 11.83 -9.06 3.03
C ASP A 321 13.33 -8.99 2.61
N ASP A 322 13.64 -8.86 1.31
CA ASP A 322 15.02 -8.78 0.81
C ASP A 322 15.77 -7.47 1.17
N PHE A 323 15.08 -6.49 1.78
CA PHE A 323 15.69 -5.23 2.24
C PHE A 323 15.70 -5.05 3.77
N VAL A 324 15.19 -6.01 4.54
CA VAL A 324 15.20 -5.95 6.01
C VAL A 324 16.39 -6.75 6.55
N ILE A 325 17.33 -6.07 7.22
CA ILE A 325 18.41 -6.71 7.96
C ILE A 325 17.81 -7.42 9.19
N PRO A 326 17.90 -8.75 9.33
CA PRO A 326 17.33 -9.43 10.49
C PRO A 326 18.22 -9.27 11.73
N SER A 327 17.70 -8.62 12.77
CA SER A 327 18.21 -8.76 14.14
C SER A 327 17.37 -9.79 14.91
N PRO A 328 17.96 -10.54 15.86
CA PRO A 328 17.47 -11.87 16.22
C PRO A 328 16.36 -11.85 17.28
N ALA A 329 15.26 -12.55 17.00
CA ALA A 329 14.28 -13.00 18.00
C ALA A 329 14.29 -14.53 18.11
N VAL A 330 13.99 -15.03 19.31
CA VAL A 330 14.25 -16.41 19.73
C VAL A 330 13.20 -17.39 19.18
N ALA A 331 13.66 -18.50 18.60
CA ALA A 331 12.78 -19.55 18.11
C ALA A 331 12.30 -20.48 19.24
N PHE A 332 10.99 -20.69 19.33
CA PHE A 332 10.42 -21.91 19.90
C PHE A 332 9.94 -22.83 18.77
N ALA A 333 10.38 -24.08 18.82
CA ALA A 333 10.17 -25.04 17.74
C ALA A 333 9.02 -26.00 18.06
N SER A 334 8.16 -26.24 17.08
CA SER A 334 7.25 -27.38 17.04
C SER A 334 7.10 -27.84 15.58
N GLY A 335 7.39 -29.12 15.32
CA GLY A 335 7.18 -29.69 14.01
C GLY A 335 7.20 -31.22 14.05
N ALA A 336 6.11 -31.83 13.60
CA ALA A 336 6.09 -33.19 13.05
C ALA A 336 4.75 -33.44 12.34
N THR A 337 4.80 -33.65 11.01
CA THR A 337 3.74 -34.33 10.25
C THR A 337 4.20 -35.76 9.97
N SER A 338 3.34 -36.75 10.20
CA SER A 338 3.55 -38.15 9.80
C SER A 338 2.33 -38.71 9.04
N PRO A 339 2.52 -39.57 8.03
CA PRO A 339 1.45 -40.31 7.34
C PRO A 339 1.42 -41.80 7.83
N PRO A 340 0.61 -42.74 7.31
CA PRO A 340 -0.53 -43.27 8.07
C PRO A 340 -0.48 -44.80 8.40
N LEU A 341 -1.23 -45.20 9.45
CA LEU A 341 -1.96 -46.48 9.74
C LEU A 341 -1.43 -47.85 9.22
N PRO A 342 -1.57 -49.00 9.97
CA PRO A 342 -2.84 -49.42 10.60
C PRO A 342 -2.85 -50.34 11.87
N SER A 343 -4.05 -50.43 12.49
CA SER A 343 -4.66 -51.59 13.19
C SER A 343 -4.27 -52.05 14.62
N ALA A 344 -5.29 -52.59 15.32
CA ALA A 344 -5.32 -53.45 16.53
C ALA A 344 -5.33 -52.84 17.97
N SER A 345 -6.53 -52.84 18.57
CA SER A 345 -7.01 -53.19 19.94
C SER A 345 -6.03 -53.57 21.09
N PRO A 346 -6.46 -53.62 22.38
CA PRO A 346 -7.43 -52.81 23.17
C PRO A 346 -6.82 -52.36 24.56
N PRO A 347 -7.55 -51.73 25.53
CA PRO A 347 -6.95 -50.99 26.67
C PRO A 347 -6.88 -51.77 28.00
N LEU A 348 -6.21 -51.21 29.04
CA LEU A 348 -6.44 -51.36 30.51
C LEU A 348 -5.44 -50.43 31.31
N PRO A 349 -5.57 -50.18 32.66
CA PRO A 349 -5.60 -48.80 33.18
C PRO A 349 -4.79 -48.50 34.47
N ARG A 350 -4.81 -47.23 34.95
CA ARG A 350 -4.61 -46.76 36.36
C ARG A 350 -3.20 -47.03 36.97
N GLN A 351 -2.61 -46.26 37.89
CA GLN A 351 -3.06 -45.23 38.87
C GLN A 351 -1.82 -44.34 39.28
N PRO A 352 -1.95 -43.31 40.15
CA PRO A 352 -0.91 -42.29 40.41
C PRO A 352 -0.07 -42.51 41.69
N SER A 353 0.94 -41.66 41.93
CA SER A 353 1.67 -41.51 43.21
C SER A 353 2.32 -40.10 43.36
N PRO A 354 2.68 -39.63 44.57
CA PRO A 354 2.42 -38.22 44.95
C PRO A 354 3.63 -37.31 45.31
N MET A 355 3.30 -36.06 45.69
CA MET A 355 4.17 -34.92 46.04
C MET A 355 5.19 -35.13 47.19
N SER A 356 6.28 -34.35 47.19
CA SER A 356 6.64 -33.38 48.27
C SER A 356 8.03 -32.69 48.04
N PRO A 357 8.37 -31.56 48.73
CA PRO A 357 9.11 -30.44 48.12
C PRO A 357 10.39 -29.95 48.83
N LEU A 358 11.16 -29.02 48.21
CA LEU A 358 12.08 -28.12 48.94
C LEU A 358 12.44 -26.76 48.26
N VAL A 359 12.12 -25.68 48.98
CA VAL A 359 12.75 -24.33 49.16
C VAL A 359 13.80 -23.78 48.15
N GLY A 360 13.59 -22.53 47.71
CA GLY A 360 14.62 -21.62 47.14
C GLY A 360 14.16 -20.15 47.02
N ALA A 361 15.01 -19.19 47.38
CA ALA A 361 14.76 -17.73 47.49
C ALA A 361 15.16 -16.93 46.22
N LYS A 362 14.96 -15.61 46.05
CA LYS A 362 13.95 -14.58 46.45
C LYS A 362 14.39 -13.25 45.78
N ALA A 363 13.49 -12.48 45.17
CA ALA A 363 13.82 -11.20 44.51
C ALA A 363 13.55 -9.97 45.39
N ILE A 364 14.26 -8.86 45.13
CA ILE A 364 14.00 -7.53 45.74
C ILE A 364 14.12 -6.44 44.67
N GLY A 365 13.07 -5.64 44.52
CA GLY A 365 13.12 -4.29 43.96
C GLY A 365 12.82 -3.25 45.05
N LYS A 366 13.30 -2.01 44.89
CA LYS A 366 13.01 -0.87 45.78
C LYS A 366 12.47 0.31 44.97
N SER A 367 11.52 1.05 45.55
CA SER A 367 11.22 2.45 45.20
C SER A 367 10.88 3.25 46.46
N PHE A 368 11.06 4.57 46.36
CA PHE A 368 11.07 5.51 47.49
C PHE A 368 9.67 6.02 47.90
N ALA A 369 9.59 6.60 49.10
CA ALA A 369 8.40 7.22 49.70
C ALA A 369 8.56 8.75 49.86
N MET A 370 7.46 9.46 50.14
CA MET A 370 7.38 10.75 50.89
C MET A 370 5.89 10.96 51.33
N PRO A 371 5.56 11.84 52.32
CA PRO A 371 4.69 11.41 53.43
C PRO A 371 3.48 12.32 53.76
N THR A 372 2.70 11.90 54.77
CA THR A 372 1.45 12.50 55.26
C THR A 372 1.61 13.37 56.52
N GLY A 373 0.59 14.19 56.84
CA GLY A 373 0.43 14.93 58.11
C GLY A 373 -1.06 15.09 58.52
N PRO A 374 -1.41 15.28 59.82
CA PRO A 374 -2.60 14.64 60.39
C PRO A 374 -3.50 15.51 61.33
N ILE A 375 -4.40 14.84 62.10
CA ILE A 375 -5.19 15.26 63.31
C ILE A 375 -6.68 15.64 63.02
N GLY A 376 -7.72 15.18 63.77
CA GLY A 376 -7.77 14.19 64.87
C GLY A 376 -9.16 13.97 65.53
N LYS A 377 -9.29 12.78 66.17
CA LYS A 377 -10.27 12.16 67.15
C LYS A 377 -11.22 13.11 67.95
N ALA A 378 -12.33 12.71 68.60
CA ALA A 378 -12.79 11.45 69.27
C ALA A 378 -14.34 11.56 69.64
N PRO A 379 -14.97 10.86 70.63
CA PRO A 379 -14.82 9.50 71.21
C PRO A 379 -16.14 8.68 71.48
N ASN A 380 -16.08 7.34 71.33
CA ASN A 380 -16.47 6.24 72.27
C ASN A 380 -17.86 6.14 72.99
N VAL A 381 -18.53 4.95 72.94
CA VAL A 381 -18.88 4.05 74.11
C VAL A 381 -19.26 2.61 73.61
N GLN A 382 -18.91 1.62 74.43
CA GLN A 382 -19.09 0.13 74.41
C GLN A 382 -20.53 -0.42 74.18
N GLN A 383 -20.88 -1.72 73.98
CA GLN A 383 -20.28 -3.09 74.08
C GLN A 383 -21.26 -4.10 73.37
N PRO A 384 -21.05 -5.45 73.27
CA PRO A 384 -19.87 -6.30 73.52
C PRO A 384 -19.43 -7.11 72.26
N ALA A 385 -18.39 -7.96 72.39
CA ALA A 385 -17.75 -8.65 71.26
C ALA A 385 -17.64 -10.19 71.40
N ALA A 386 -17.66 -10.87 70.25
CA ALA A 386 -17.20 -12.24 70.00
C ALA A 386 -16.48 -12.26 68.62
N PRO A 387 -15.64 -13.26 68.28
CA PRO A 387 -14.34 -12.99 67.66
C PRO A 387 -14.33 -12.63 66.17
N ILE A 388 -13.34 -11.81 65.83
CA ILE A 388 -12.99 -11.36 64.48
C ILE A 388 -12.55 -12.55 63.62
N GLN A 389 -13.09 -12.67 62.41
CA GLN A 389 -12.42 -13.37 61.31
C GLN A 389 -11.93 -12.34 60.27
N THR A 390 -10.67 -12.51 59.89
CA THR A 390 -9.94 -11.64 58.96
C THR A 390 -10.48 -11.75 57.54
N ALA A 391 -10.41 -10.64 56.79
CA ALA A 391 -10.68 -10.60 55.36
C ALA A 391 -9.90 -11.71 54.62
N GLN A 392 -10.62 -12.57 53.91
CA GLN A 392 -10.02 -13.57 53.04
C GLN A 392 -9.74 -12.98 51.66
N SER A 393 -8.51 -13.20 51.21
CA SER A 393 -8.05 -13.04 49.82
C SER A 393 -8.95 -13.77 48.82
N ASP A 394 -8.93 -13.32 47.55
CA ASP A 394 -9.58 -13.98 46.42
C ASP A 394 -9.17 -15.47 46.29
N ALA A 395 -9.96 -16.34 46.91
CA ALA A 395 -9.87 -17.78 46.76
C ALA A 395 -10.84 -18.22 45.66
N SER A 396 -10.30 -18.77 44.57
CA SER A 396 -11.08 -19.39 43.51
C SER A 396 -11.98 -20.49 44.07
N PHE A 397 -13.28 -20.48 43.75
CA PHE A 397 -14.21 -21.48 44.26
C PHE A 397 -13.91 -22.86 43.64
N ALA A 398 -13.89 -23.91 44.46
CA ALA A 398 -13.93 -25.27 43.94
C ALA A 398 -15.31 -25.53 43.31
N THR A 399 -15.37 -26.33 42.23
CA THR A 399 -16.63 -26.65 41.51
C THR A 399 -17.75 -27.09 42.43
N GLN A 400 -17.44 -27.91 43.45
CA GLN A 400 -18.42 -28.34 44.46
C GLN A 400 -19.02 -27.16 45.26
N GLN A 401 -18.21 -26.17 45.65
CA GLN A 401 -18.70 -25.00 46.39
C GLN A 401 -19.62 -24.12 45.55
N VAL A 402 -19.39 -24.02 44.23
CA VAL A 402 -20.30 -23.33 43.31
C VAL A 402 -21.60 -24.12 43.16
N LEU A 403 -21.52 -25.45 43.04
CA LEU A 403 -22.69 -26.32 42.96
C LEU A 403 -23.54 -26.33 44.25
N ASP A 404 -22.92 -26.20 45.42
CA ASP A 404 -23.60 -26.10 46.71
C ASP A 404 -24.30 -24.74 46.88
N ARG A 405 -23.68 -23.64 46.43
CA ARG A 405 -24.30 -22.30 46.37
C ARG A 405 -25.43 -22.22 45.35
N PHE A 406 -25.25 -22.86 44.19
CA PHE A 406 -26.32 -23.02 43.20
C PHE A 406 -27.51 -23.78 43.82
N ASN A 407 -27.24 -24.92 44.48
CA ASN A 407 -28.28 -25.74 45.12
C ASN A 407 -29.06 -25.00 46.24
N SER A 408 -28.46 -24.03 46.93
CA SER A 408 -29.13 -23.28 48.00
C SER A 408 -29.93 -22.07 47.51
N VAL A 409 -29.49 -21.41 46.42
CA VAL A 409 -30.17 -20.22 45.86
C VAL A 409 -31.18 -20.59 44.77
N TYR A 410 -31.00 -21.71 44.07
CA TYR A 410 -31.93 -22.16 43.03
C TYR A 410 -33.39 -22.37 43.54
N PRO A 411 -33.65 -22.95 44.74
CA PRO A 411 -35.01 -23.01 45.29
C PRO A 411 -35.61 -21.63 45.61
N MET A 412 -34.78 -20.66 46.02
CA MET A 412 -35.21 -19.28 46.25
C MET A 412 -35.61 -18.61 44.93
N LEU A 413 -34.79 -18.78 43.88
CA LEU A 413 -35.10 -18.35 42.52
C LEU A 413 -36.44 -18.93 42.05
N LEU A 414 -36.68 -20.22 42.27
CA LEU A 414 -37.94 -20.88 41.88
C LEU A 414 -39.15 -20.36 42.68
N SER A 415 -39.01 -20.17 43.99
CA SER A 415 -40.10 -19.62 44.83
C SER A 415 -40.49 -18.18 44.48
N ALA A 416 -39.53 -17.38 44.00
CA ALA A 416 -39.80 -16.02 43.53
C ALA A 416 -40.51 -15.98 42.16
N LEU A 417 -40.37 -17.04 41.35
CA LEU A 417 -41.05 -17.20 40.06
C LEU A 417 -42.54 -17.55 40.18
N GLU A 418 -42.97 -18.11 41.32
CA GLU A 418 -44.37 -18.41 41.60
C GLU A 418 -45.15 -17.17 42.09
N ILE A 419 -44.45 -16.08 42.44
CA ILE A 419 -45.03 -14.93 43.18
C ILE A 419 -44.94 -13.60 42.41
N ASN A 420 -43.83 -13.30 41.71
CA ASN A 420 -43.54 -11.95 41.21
C ASN A 420 -43.48 -11.77 39.68
N ASN A 421 -43.70 -10.52 39.24
CA ASN A 421 -43.51 -10.03 37.87
C ASN A 421 -42.02 -10.07 37.46
N PRO A 422 -41.68 -10.32 36.18
CA PRO A 422 -40.29 -10.52 35.73
C PRO A 422 -39.37 -9.27 35.77
N THR A 423 -39.87 -8.13 36.24
CA THR A 423 -39.15 -6.85 36.35
C THR A 423 -38.63 -6.51 37.75
N ASP A 424 -38.73 -7.45 38.71
CA ASP A 424 -38.24 -7.25 40.08
C ASP A 424 -36.69 -7.14 40.14
N PRO A 425 -36.12 -6.04 40.68
CA PRO A 425 -34.66 -5.88 40.82
C PRO A 425 -34.00 -6.97 41.68
N GLU A 426 -34.71 -7.55 42.66
CA GLU A 426 -34.17 -8.61 43.50
C GLU A 426 -34.04 -9.92 42.70
N MET A 427 -35.00 -10.22 41.81
CA MET A 427 -34.87 -11.30 40.84
C MET A 427 -33.68 -11.07 39.89
N HIS A 428 -33.52 -9.84 39.39
CA HIS A 428 -32.38 -9.51 38.53
C HIS A 428 -31.03 -9.66 39.26
N ARG A 429 -31.00 -9.45 40.58
CA ARG A 429 -29.81 -9.70 41.42
C ARG A 429 -29.55 -11.20 41.63
N LEU A 430 -30.57 -12.05 41.65
CA LEU A 430 -30.43 -13.49 41.94
C LEU A 430 -29.92 -14.29 40.74
N TRP A 431 -30.44 -14.08 39.53
CA TRP A 431 -29.98 -14.82 38.34
C TRP A 431 -28.54 -14.46 37.92
N MET A 432 -28.15 -13.18 37.99
CA MET A 432 -26.78 -12.70 37.68
C MET A 432 -25.69 -13.25 38.62
N GLN A 433 -26.06 -13.74 39.81
CA GLN A 433 -25.09 -14.34 40.72
C GLN A 433 -24.53 -15.67 40.18
N ILE A 434 -25.34 -16.47 39.47
CA ILE A 434 -24.93 -17.81 39.02
C ILE A 434 -23.76 -17.74 38.00
N PRO A 435 -23.82 -16.94 36.91
CA PRO A 435 -22.67 -16.72 36.03
C PRO A 435 -21.45 -16.16 36.77
N SER A 436 -21.66 -15.23 37.72
CA SER A 436 -20.58 -14.60 38.48
C SER A 436 -19.79 -15.56 39.39
N TRP A 437 -20.42 -16.63 39.87
CA TRP A 437 -19.73 -17.66 40.66
C TRP A 437 -18.94 -18.62 39.76
N VAL A 438 -19.47 -18.94 38.58
CA VAL A 438 -18.77 -19.78 37.58
C VAL A 438 -17.52 -19.08 37.05
N GLN A 439 -17.57 -17.76 36.78
CA GLN A 439 -16.39 -16.95 36.43
C GLN A 439 -15.32 -16.91 37.53
N LYS A 440 -15.68 -17.19 38.80
CA LYS A 440 -14.77 -17.22 39.96
C LYS A 440 -14.36 -18.64 40.37
N ALA A 441 -14.67 -19.64 39.55
CA ALA A 441 -14.31 -21.03 39.80
C ALA A 441 -12.84 -21.32 39.45
N ALA A 442 -12.22 -22.25 40.17
CA ALA A 442 -10.85 -22.72 39.90
C ALA A 442 -10.72 -23.45 38.54
N ASN A 443 -11.80 -24.08 38.08
CA ASN A 443 -11.92 -24.65 36.74
C ASN A 443 -13.25 -24.18 36.13
N ILE A 444 -13.19 -23.14 35.30
CA ILE A 444 -14.38 -22.46 34.76
C ILE A 444 -15.17 -23.40 33.85
N GLU A 445 -14.51 -24.17 32.97
CA GLU A 445 -15.20 -25.07 32.02
C GLU A 445 -15.93 -26.20 32.74
N GLU A 446 -15.25 -26.92 33.64
CA GLU A 446 -15.84 -28.03 34.40
C GLU A 446 -17.00 -27.54 35.28
N CYS A 447 -16.87 -26.35 35.88
CA CYS A 447 -17.92 -25.73 36.68
C CYS A 447 -19.11 -25.27 35.83
N ALA A 448 -18.86 -24.64 34.69
CA ALA A 448 -19.90 -24.23 33.73
C ALA A 448 -20.68 -25.45 33.24
N ILE A 449 -20.00 -26.54 32.87
CA ILE A 449 -20.62 -27.81 32.45
C ILE A 449 -21.48 -28.40 33.57
N ALA A 450 -20.97 -28.50 34.80
CA ALA A 450 -21.71 -29.09 35.91
C ALA A 450 -22.96 -28.27 36.32
N VAL A 451 -22.89 -26.93 36.28
CA VAL A 451 -24.04 -26.05 36.56
C VAL A 451 -25.03 -26.06 35.39
N ALA A 452 -24.55 -25.99 34.15
CA ALA A 452 -25.39 -26.04 32.95
C ALA A 452 -26.12 -27.39 32.83
N GLN A 453 -25.49 -28.51 33.19
CA GLN A 453 -26.14 -29.82 33.19
C GLN A 453 -27.31 -29.87 34.19
N LYS A 454 -27.18 -29.26 35.38
CA LYS A 454 -28.29 -29.15 36.34
C LYS A 454 -29.42 -28.26 35.82
N LEU A 455 -29.10 -27.09 35.24
CA LEU A 455 -30.11 -26.19 34.66
C LEU A 455 -30.84 -26.85 33.47
N PHE A 456 -30.11 -27.57 32.62
CA PHE A 456 -30.66 -28.31 31.49
C PHE A 456 -31.60 -29.44 31.96
N GLN A 457 -31.27 -30.13 33.05
CA GLN A 457 -32.18 -31.10 33.68
C GLN A 457 -33.48 -30.46 34.19
N ARG A 458 -33.36 -29.33 34.91
CA ARG A 458 -34.51 -28.63 35.51
C ARG A 458 -35.42 -27.92 34.49
N LEU A 459 -34.92 -27.61 33.29
CA LEU A 459 -35.72 -27.05 32.19
C LEU A 459 -36.98 -27.88 31.91
N PHE A 460 -36.87 -29.21 31.96
CA PHE A 460 -37.96 -30.16 31.67
C PHE A 460 -38.84 -30.50 32.89
N GLU A 461 -38.66 -29.83 34.03
CA GLU A 461 -39.44 -30.08 35.26
C GLU A 461 -40.57 -29.07 35.51
N GLY A 462 -40.55 -27.91 34.84
CA GLY A 462 -41.52 -26.83 35.06
C GLY A 462 -42.43 -26.59 33.86
N GLU A 463 -43.73 -26.46 34.13
CA GLU A 463 -44.77 -26.30 33.10
C GLU A 463 -44.98 -24.84 32.65
N SER A 464 -44.40 -23.87 33.36
CA SER A 464 -44.55 -22.43 33.06
C SER A 464 -43.61 -21.95 31.95
N ASN A 465 -44.11 -21.12 31.03
CA ASN A 465 -43.28 -20.46 30.02
C ASN A 465 -42.19 -19.57 30.63
N LEU A 466 -42.47 -18.92 31.77
CA LEU A 466 -41.48 -18.09 32.48
C LEU A 466 -40.33 -18.93 33.05
N HIS A 467 -40.64 -20.14 33.56
CA HIS A 467 -39.63 -21.10 34.01
C HIS A 467 -38.68 -21.47 32.87
N ARG A 468 -39.25 -21.83 31.71
CA ARG A 468 -38.50 -22.22 30.51
C ARG A 468 -37.60 -21.08 30.00
N GLU A 469 -38.14 -19.86 29.89
CA GLU A 469 -37.41 -18.69 29.37
C GLU A 469 -36.21 -18.31 30.27
N ILE A 470 -36.34 -18.40 31.59
CA ILE A 470 -35.25 -18.07 32.52
C ILE A 470 -34.16 -19.16 32.57
N HIS A 471 -34.53 -20.43 32.47
CA HIS A 471 -33.55 -21.51 32.31
C HIS A 471 -32.74 -21.33 31.02
N VAL A 472 -33.41 -21.00 29.92
CA VAL A 472 -32.78 -20.71 28.64
C VAL A 472 -31.84 -19.48 28.71
N LEU A 473 -32.25 -18.40 29.37
CA LEU A 473 -31.40 -17.21 29.60
C LEU A 473 -30.15 -17.54 30.44
N LEU A 474 -30.30 -18.32 31.51
CA LEU A 474 -29.17 -18.78 32.34
C LEU A 474 -28.22 -19.70 31.57
N LEU A 475 -28.75 -20.63 30.77
CA LEU A 475 -27.95 -21.50 29.89
C LEU A 475 -27.20 -20.67 28.83
N GLY A 476 -27.81 -19.61 28.30
CA GLY A 476 -27.16 -18.63 27.42
C GLY A 476 -25.97 -17.94 28.09
N ALA A 477 -26.18 -17.37 29.29
CA ALA A 477 -25.12 -16.72 30.06
C ALA A 477 -23.96 -17.67 30.42
N LEU A 478 -24.24 -18.95 30.70
CA LEU A 478 -23.20 -19.96 30.91
C LEU A 478 -22.49 -20.36 29.61
N LYS A 479 -23.19 -20.41 28.48
CA LYS A 479 -22.62 -20.70 27.16
C LYS A 479 -21.73 -19.56 26.64
N ASP A 480 -22.00 -18.31 27.04
CA ASP A 480 -21.10 -17.19 26.74
C ASP A 480 -19.83 -17.21 27.62
N ILE A 481 -19.84 -17.91 28.77
CA ILE A 481 -18.66 -18.23 29.57
C ILE A 481 -17.92 -19.48 29.02
N CYS A 482 -18.67 -20.49 28.56
CA CYS A 482 -18.12 -21.75 28.04
C CYS A 482 -18.78 -22.12 26.67
N PRO A 483 -18.22 -21.66 25.53
CA PRO A 483 -18.85 -21.82 24.21
C PRO A 483 -19.10 -23.27 23.78
N ARG A 484 -18.30 -24.21 24.32
CA ARG A 484 -18.41 -25.66 24.10
C ARG A 484 -19.79 -26.21 24.46
N LEU A 485 -20.47 -25.61 25.45
CA LEU A 485 -21.82 -26.00 25.88
C LEU A 485 -22.82 -26.11 24.73
N SER A 486 -22.67 -25.31 23.67
CA SER A 486 -23.53 -25.36 22.47
C SER A 486 -23.60 -26.74 21.80
N LYS A 487 -22.53 -27.54 21.90
CA LYS A 487 -22.49 -28.94 21.42
C LYS A 487 -22.90 -29.94 22.51
N ASP A 488 -22.52 -29.68 23.75
CA ASP A 488 -22.89 -30.53 24.88
C ASP A 488 -24.43 -30.51 25.08
N PHE A 489 -25.13 -29.38 24.88
CA PHE A 489 -26.60 -29.30 24.91
C PHE A 489 -27.27 -30.15 23.83
N VAL A 490 -26.77 -30.12 22.59
CA VAL A 490 -27.29 -30.98 21.51
C VAL A 490 -27.08 -32.45 21.85
N THR A 491 -25.92 -32.78 22.43
CA THR A 491 -25.59 -34.13 22.90
C THR A 491 -26.54 -34.57 24.02
N TRP A 492 -26.77 -33.72 25.04
CA TRP A 492 -27.68 -34.03 26.15
C TRP A 492 -29.13 -34.20 25.68
N LEU A 493 -29.58 -33.37 24.74
CA LEU A 493 -30.90 -33.50 24.12
C LEU A 493 -31.04 -34.79 23.30
N ALA A 494 -29.99 -35.21 22.59
CA ALA A 494 -29.99 -36.43 21.79
C ALA A 494 -30.07 -37.71 22.64
N TYR A 495 -29.49 -37.71 23.85
CA TYR A 495 -29.48 -38.86 24.78
C TYR A 495 -30.51 -38.78 25.92
N TRP A 496 -31.43 -37.79 25.90
CA TRP A 496 -32.48 -37.65 26.93
C TRP A 496 -33.63 -38.64 26.76
N ASP A 497 -34.38 -38.90 27.84
CA ASP A 497 -35.52 -39.83 27.85
C ASP A 497 -36.55 -39.50 26.75
N GLU A 498 -36.97 -40.52 25.99
CA GLU A 498 -37.81 -40.40 24.78
C GLU A 498 -39.05 -39.49 24.91
N PRO A 499 -39.88 -39.53 25.98
CA PRO A 499 -41.05 -38.65 26.09
C PRO A 499 -40.71 -37.18 26.36
N ARG A 500 -39.50 -36.85 26.83
CA ARG A 500 -39.04 -35.48 27.12
C ARG A 500 -38.16 -34.90 26.00
N LYS A 501 -37.46 -35.77 25.28
CA LYS A 501 -36.64 -35.43 24.10
C LYS A 501 -37.40 -34.69 22.99
N TYR A 502 -38.71 -34.95 22.87
CA TYR A 502 -39.60 -34.35 21.88
C TYR A 502 -40.62 -33.36 22.50
N ASP A 503 -40.31 -32.78 23.66
CA ASP A 503 -41.11 -31.69 24.23
C ASP A 503 -41.07 -30.47 23.29
N ARG A 504 -42.25 -30.15 22.73
CA ARG A 504 -42.43 -29.10 21.71
C ARG A 504 -42.03 -27.72 22.21
N ASP A 505 -42.38 -27.38 23.45
CA ASP A 505 -42.17 -26.05 24.00
C ASP A 505 -40.72 -25.85 24.45
N CYS A 506 -40.11 -26.88 25.05
CA CYS A 506 -38.72 -26.84 25.48
C CYS A 506 -37.77 -26.79 24.28
N ALA A 507 -38.09 -27.50 23.19
CA ALA A 507 -37.34 -27.40 21.93
C ALA A 507 -37.42 -25.99 21.33
N VAL A 508 -38.62 -25.40 21.22
CA VAL A 508 -38.80 -24.01 20.74
C VAL A 508 -38.08 -23.02 21.66
N ALA A 509 -38.15 -23.19 22.98
CA ALA A 509 -37.47 -22.34 23.95
C ALA A 509 -35.94 -22.42 23.83
N LEU A 510 -35.36 -23.60 23.56
CA LEU A 510 -33.92 -23.76 23.32
C LEU A 510 -33.46 -23.21 21.96
N ILE A 511 -34.34 -23.18 20.96
CA ILE A 511 -34.07 -22.65 19.61
C ILE A 511 -34.23 -21.11 19.55
N LYS A 512 -35.16 -20.54 20.32
CA LYS A 512 -35.48 -19.09 20.33
C LYS A 512 -34.24 -18.18 20.49
N PRO A 513 -33.26 -18.46 21.38
CA PRO A 513 -31.96 -17.81 21.36
C PRO A 513 -31.04 -18.52 20.35
N LYS A 514 -30.91 -17.92 19.17
CA LYS A 514 -30.20 -18.42 17.97
C LYS A 514 -28.74 -18.88 18.16
N ASN A 515 -28.12 -18.61 19.32
CA ASN A 515 -26.74 -18.95 19.63
C ASN A 515 -26.60 -19.97 20.78
N LEU A 516 -27.68 -20.64 21.21
CA LEU A 516 -27.65 -21.60 22.31
C LEU A 516 -27.33 -23.03 21.87
N LEU A 517 -27.98 -23.52 20.79
CA LEU A 517 -27.75 -24.86 20.23
C LEU A 517 -26.83 -24.79 19.01
N SER A 518 -25.98 -25.82 18.83
CA SER A 518 -25.27 -26.04 17.56
C SER A 518 -26.24 -26.57 16.50
N MET A 519 -26.83 -25.67 15.72
CA MET A 519 -27.84 -26.03 14.70
C MET A 519 -27.38 -27.12 13.71
N PRO A 520 -26.15 -27.13 13.16
CA PRO A 520 -25.72 -28.21 12.24
C PRO A 520 -25.63 -29.58 12.92
N ASP A 521 -25.19 -29.63 14.18
CA ASP A 521 -25.14 -30.88 14.96
C ASP A 521 -26.58 -31.35 15.32
N TYR A 522 -27.49 -30.41 15.61
CA TYR A 522 -28.90 -30.70 15.91
C TYR A 522 -29.68 -31.18 14.68
N ASP A 523 -29.52 -30.51 13.53
CA ASP A 523 -30.09 -30.89 12.24
C ASP A 523 -29.63 -32.30 11.82
N SER A 524 -28.32 -32.58 11.93
CA SER A 524 -27.77 -33.90 11.65
C SER A 524 -28.34 -34.97 12.59
N SER A 525 -28.49 -34.66 13.89
CA SER A 525 -29.06 -35.57 14.88
C SER A 525 -30.53 -35.86 14.63
N LEU A 526 -31.33 -34.84 14.27
CA LEU A 526 -32.77 -34.98 14.01
C LEU A 526 -33.05 -35.65 12.66
N ALA A 527 -32.28 -35.33 11.63
CA ALA A 527 -32.33 -36.06 10.36
C ALA A 527 -31.99 -37.55 10.55
N GLY A 528 -30.97 -37.86 11.36
CA GLY A 528 -30.59 -39.23 11.69
C GLY A 528 -31.68 -40.03 12.41
N THR A 529 -32.47 -39.42 13.29
CA THR A 529 -33.62 -40.10 13.93
C THR A 529 -34.80 -40.28 12.96
N ILE A 530 -35.04 -39.33 12.05
CA ILE A 530 -36.07 -39.46 10.99
C ILE A 530 -35.71 -40.57 9.98
N GLU A 531 -34.43 -40.70 9.61
CA GLU A 531 -34.00 -41.73 8.65
C GLU A 531 -33.94 -43.14 9.26
N SER A 532 -33.77 -43.28 10.57
CA SER A 532 -33.56 -44.57 11.25
C SER A 532 -34.83 -45.29 11.74
N GLY A 533 -35.99 -44.61 11.89
CA GLY A 533 -37.19 -45.22 12.48
C GLY A 533 -38.53 -44.71 11.93
N ARG A 534 -39.56 -45.57 11.95
CA ARG A 534 -40.94 -45.22 11.53
C ARG A 534 -41.77 -44.57 12.65
N ASP A 535 -41.13 -43.81 13.52
CA ASP A 535 -41.78 -43.31 14.72
C ASP A 535 -42.63 -42.06 14.40
N ALA A 536 -43.94 -42.20 14.53
CA ALA A 536 -44.90 -41.15 14.19
C ALA A 536 -44.71 -39.90 15.06
N LEU A 537 -44.21 -40.06 16.30
CA LEU A 537 -43.92 -38.97 17.22
C LEU A 537 -42.77 -38.10 16.70
N VAL A 538 -41.71 -38.71 16.16
CA VAL A 538 -40.53 -38.00 15.62
C VAL A 538 -40.91 -37.22 14.35
N LEU A 539 -41.71 -37.83 13.47
CA LEU A 539 -42.18 -37.18 12.25
C LEU A 539 -43.15 -36.02 12.53
N ASP A 540 -44.02 -36.16 13.53
CA ASP A 540 -44.92 -35.08 13.96
C ASP A 540 -44.18 -33.96 14.68
N PHE A 541 -43.19 -34.28 15.54
CA PHE A 541 -42.32 -33.30 16.20
C PHE A 541 -41.44 -32.51 15.21
N ALA A 542 -40.78 -33.19 14.26
CA ALA A 542 -39.99 -32.53 13.24
C ALA A 542 -40.85 -31.65 12.32
N SER A 543 -42.07 -32.10 11.99
CA SER A 543 -43.05 -31.28 11.25
C SER A 543 -43.52 -30.07 12.06
N TYR A 544 -43.74 -30.24 13.37
CA TYR A 544 -44.06 -29.15 14.28
C TYR A 544 -42.94 -28.10 14.33
N LEU A 545 -41.68 -28.53 14.45
CA LEU A 545 -40.54 -27.60 14.43
C LEU A 545 -40.41 -26.86 13.10
N VAL A 546 -40.54 -27.54 11.96
CA VAL A 546 -40.50 -26.85 10.65
C VAL A 546 -41.66 -25.83 10.54
N ARG A 547 -42.89 -26.20 10.94
CA ARG A 547 -44.02 -25.27 10.90
C ARG A 547 -43.83 -24.10 11.86
N ARG A 548 -43.61 -24.37 13.15
CA ARG A 548 -43.53 -23.35 14.20
C ARG A 548 -42.30 -22.46 14.04
N CYS A 549 -41.13 -23.05 13.81
CA CYS A 549 -39.85 -22.32 13.79
C CYS A 549 -39.45 -21.78 12.41
N MET A 550 -40.04 -22.24 11.30
CA MET A 550 -39.71 -21.70 9.96
C MET A 550 -40.86 -21.01 9.22
N ILE A 551 -42.13 -21.31 9.57
CA ILE A 551 -43.31 -20.73 8.91
C ILE A 551 -44.02 -19.74 9.85
N ASP A 552 -44.32 -20.15 11.09
CA ASP A 552 -45.12 -19.32 12.00
C ASP A 552 -44.29 -18.21 12.69
N GLU A 553 -43.08 -18.51 13.20
CA GLU A 553 -42.24 -17.56 13.95
C GLU A 553 -40.88 -17.24 13.29
N VAL A 554 -40.51 -17.95 12.22
CA VAL A 554 -39.28 -17.75 11.42
C VAL A 554 -38.01 -17.56 12.29
N LEU A 555 -37.89 -18.39 13.32
CA LEU A 555 -36.72 -18.53 14.18
C LEU A 555 -35.53 -19.14 13.41
N LEU A 556 -35.82 -20.06 12.48
CA LEU A 556 -34.87 -20.85 11.69
C LEU A 556 -35.05 -20.65 10.18
N THR A 557 -33.96 -20.81 9.44
CA THR A 557 -33.89 -20.69 7.97
C THR A 557 -33.70 -22.06 7.29
N PRO A 558 -34.06 -22.22 6.00
CA PRO A 558 -33.91 -23.48 5.28
C PRO A 558 -32.52 -24.15 5.33
N PRO A 559 -31.37 -23.44 5.29
CA PRO A 559 -30.07 -24.10 5.44
C PRO A 559 -29.76 -24.57 6.87
N GLU A 560 -30.39 -24.01 7.91
CA GLU A 560 -30.16 -24.41 9.31
C GLU A 560 -30.86 -25.72 9.71
N LEU A 561 -31.81 -26.19 8.90
CA LEU A 561 -32.49 -27.50 9.03
C LEU A 561 -32.48 -28.29 7.70
N ALA A 562 -31.43 -28.12 6.88
CA ALA A 562 -31.38 -28.68 5.53
C ALA A 562 -31.54 -30.22 5.51
N SER A 563 -30.85 -30.92 6.42
CA SER A 563 -30.86 -32.38 6.52
C SER A 563 -32.23 -32.89 6.99
N THR A 564 -32.86 -32.18 7.93
CA THR A 564 -34.20 -32.47 8.45
C THR A 564 -35.26 -32.26 7.38
N LEU A 565 -35.18 -31.19 6.58
CA LEU A 565 -36.08 -30.93 5.46
C LEU A 565 -35.96 -32.01 4.38
N ASP A 566 -34.74 -32.42 4.03
CA ASP A 566 -34.52 -33.52 3.08
C ASP A 566 -35.01 -34.86 3.63
N ALA A 567 -34.81 -35.14 4.93
CA ALA A 567 -35.33 -36.35 5.57
C ALA A 567 -36.88 -36.38 5.58
N LEU A 568 -37.53 -35.26 5.85
CA LEU A 568 -39.00 -35.11 5.76
C LEU A 568 -39.50 -35.23 4.31
N GLN A 569 -38.79 -34.68 3.32
CA GLN A 569 -39.13 -34.81 1.91
C GLN A 569 -39.00 -36.27 1.42
N LYS A 570 -37.95 -36.99 1.84
CA LYS A 570 -37.80 -38.44 1.62
C LYS A 570 -38.93 -39.22 2.30
N ALA A 571 -39.31 -38.87 3.53
CA ALA A 571 -40.40 -39.52 4.25
C ALA A 571 -41.76 -39.34 3.56
N GLY A 572 -42.03 -38.15 3.02
CA GLY A 572 -43.23 -37.86 2.22
C GLY A 572 -43.26 -38.52 0.84
N SER A 573 -42.13 -39.05 0.35
CA SER A 573 -42.03 -39.76 -0.93
C SER A 573 -42.28 -41.28 -0.82
N ARG A 574 -42.68 -41.77 0.37
CA ARG A 574 -43.02 -43.18 0.62
C ARG A 574 -44.43 -43.50 0.12
N PRO A 575 -44.73 -44.75 -0.29
CA PRO A 575 -46.03 -45.12 -0.88
C PRO A 575 -47.23 -44.94 0.06
N ASP A 576 -47.02 -45.05 1.37
CA ASP A 576 -47.98 -44.66 2.43
C ASP A 576 -47.27 -43.73 3.43
N PRO A 577 -47.32 -42.40 3.25
CA PRO A 577 -46.72 -41.46 4.20
C PRO A 577 -47.64 -41.28 5.42
N PRO A 578 -47.13 -41.40 6.66
CA PRO A 578 -47.95 -41.22 7.85
C PRO A 578 -48.41 -39.75 7.96
N ILE A 579 -49.72 -39.53 8.02
CA ILE A 579 -50.28 -38.19 8.22
C ILE A 579 -50.07 -37.78 9.69
N THR A 580 -49.40 -36.66 9.92
CA THR A 580 -49.12 -36.13 11.26
C THR A 580 -50.02 -34.93 11.56
N SER A 581 -50.28 -34.67 12.84
CA SER A 581 -51.11 -33.52 13.26
C SER A 581 -50.54 -32.18 12.80
N SER A 582 -49.21 -32.12 12.68
CA SER A 582 -48.47 -30.90 12.36
C SER A 582 -48.26 -30.69 10.86
N ALA A 583 -48.39 -31.74 10.03
CA ALA A 583 -48.32 -31.69 8.56
C ALA A 583 -49.57 -32.28 7.86
N PRO A 584 -50.78 -31.71 8.09
CA PRO A 584 -52.03 -32.22 7.49
C PRO A 584 -52.07 -32.11 5.95
N GLU A 585 -51.26 -31.22 5.36
CA GLU A 585 -51.10 -31.03 3.91
C GLU A 585 -50.05 -31.99 3.30
N GLY A 586 -49.42 -32.83 4.13
CA GLY A 586 -48.33 -33.73 3.75
C GLY A 586 -46.94 -33.08 3.81
N PHE A 587 -45.92 -33.88 4.13
CA PHE A 587 -44.54 -33.38 4.35
C PHE A 587 -43.96 -32.62 3.14
N ALA A 588 -44.32 -33.02 1.91
CA ALA A 588 -43.83 -32.37 0.69
C ALA A 588 -44.31 -30.91 0.58
N ALA A 589 -45.59 -30.64 0.89
CA ALA A 589 -46.15 -29.28 0.87
C ALA A 589 -45.56 -28.40 1.98
N LEU A 590 -45.33 -28.97 3.16
CA LEU A 590 -44.68 -28.29 4.28
C LEU A 590 -43.25 -27.86 3.94
N VAL A 591 -42.43 -28.78 3.40
CA VAL A 591 -41.03 -28.50 2.99
C VAL A 591 -40.99 -27.45 1.88
N ASP A 592 -41.87 -27.52 0.88
CA ASP A 592 -41.88 -26.56 -0.22
C ASP A 592 -42.33 -25.16 0.24
N THR A 593 -43.26 -25.09 1.20
CA THR A 593 -43.68 -23.83 1.83
C THR A 593 -42.55 -23.21 2.66
N ALA A 594 -41.87 -24.01 3.48
CA ALA A 594 -40.73 -23.57 4.31
C ALA A 594 -39.56 -23.06 3.43
N ARG A 595 -39.26 -23.75 2.32
CA ARG A 595 -38.23 -23.33 1.35
C ARG A 595 -38.59 -22.03 0.62
N ARG A 596 -39.87 -21.80 0.32
CA ARG A 596 -40.35 -20.57 -0.35
C ARG A 596 -40.36 -19.35 0.58
N GLN A 597 -40.76 -19.51 1.86
CA GLN A 597 -40.83 -18.38 2.80
C GLN A 597 -39.45 -17.94 3.34
N GLY A 598 -38.45 -18.82 3.36
CA GLY A 598 -37.10 -18.52 3.84
C GLY A 598 -36.29 -17.50 3.03
N ILE A 599 -36.88 -16.85 2.01
CA ILE A 599 -36.19 -15.98 1.04
C ILE A 599 -36.21 -14.49 1.45
N ASN A 600 -37.03 -14.06 2.42
CA ASN A 600 -37.09 -12.62 2.77
C ASN A 600 -37.25 -12.29 4.27
N PRO A 601 -36.18 -12.40 5.09
CA PRO A 601 -36.23 -12.12 6.53
C PRO A 601 -36.37 -10.63 6.90
N VAL A 602 -36.28 -9.69 5.94
CA VAL A 602 -36.50 -8.25 6.20
C VAL A 602 -37.98 -7.94 6.47
N LEU A 603 -38.89 -8.70 5.87
CA LEU A 603 -40.34 -8.46 6.00
C LEU A 603 -40.98 -9.10 7.23
N VAL A 604 -40.36 -10.12 7.84
CA VAL A 604 -40.94 -10.85 8.97
C VAL A 604 -40.58 -10.24 10.32
N ILE A 605 -39.43 -9.56 10.43
CA ILE A 605 -38.92 -9.05 11.72
C ILE A 605 -39.64 -7.77 12.21
N SER A 606 -40.28 -7.00 11.31
CA SER A 606 -40.61 -5.58 11.60
C SER A 606 -42.00 -5.11 11.15
N GLN A 607 -43.02 -5.28 12.01
CA GLN A 607 -44.32 -4.59 11.86
C GLN A 607 -44.52 -3.39 12.83
N VAL A 608 -43.64 -3.22 13.82
CA VAL A 608 -43.73 -2.12 14.81
C VAL A 608 -42.57 -1.14 14.57
N PRO A 609 -42.85 0.12 14.18
CA PRO A 609 -41.85 1.19 14.15
C PRO A 609 -41.37 1.53 15.56
N SER A 610 -40.09 1.83 15.74
CA SER A 610 -39.58 2.29 17.05
C SER A 610 -39.92 3.75 17.27
N GLU A 611 -40.52 4.05 18.42
CA GLU A 611 -40.95 5.42 18.80
C GLU A 611 -40.05 6.05 19.86
N SER A 612 -39.16 5.28 20.50
CA SER A 612 -38.23 5.76 21.52
C SER A 612 -36.77 5.39 21.25
N TRP A 613 -35.86 6.25 21.72
CA TRP A 613 -34.41 6.00 21.69
C TRP A 613 -33.95 4.86 22.61
N GLU A 614 -34.81 4.38 23.50
CA GLU A 614 -34.52 3.26 24.40
C GLU A 614 -34.50 1.93 23.65
N GLN A 615 -35.33 1.79 22.60
CA GLN A 615 -35.36 0.61 21.72
C GLN A 615 -34.20 0.60 20.71
N PHE A 616 -33.39 1.66 20.65
CA PHE A 616 -32.37 1.85 19.61
C PHE A 616 -31.29 0.76 19.62
N MET A 617 -30.85 0.32 20.80
CA MET A 617 -29.88 -0.79 20.93
C MET A 617 -30.45 -2.08 20.32
N THR A 618 -31.72 -2.38 20.59
CA THR A 618 -32.42 -3.55 20.03
C THR A 618 -32.49 -3.48 18.50
N VAL A 619 -32.80 -2.31 17.93
CA VAL A 619 -32.85 -2.12 16.47
C VAL A 619 -31.46 -2.29 15.83
N LEU A 620 -30.39 -1.81 16.48
CA LEU A 620 -29.02 -2.02 15.99
C LEU A 620 -28.58 -3.49 16.09
N ASP A 621 -29.00 -4.24 17.11
CA ASP A 621 -28.71 -5.67 17.22
C ASP A 621 -29.56 -6.53 16.26
N GLU A 622 -30.81 -6.17 16.01
CA GLU A 622 -31.60 -6.71 14.89
C GLU A 622 -30.87 -6.48 13.55
N TRP A 623 -30.39 -5.25 13.32
CA TRP A 623 -29.66 -4.92 12.11
C TRP A 623 -28.36 -5.74 11.98
N ASN A 624 -27.58 -5.90 13.05
CA ASN A 624 -26.38 -6.74 13.06
C ASN A 624 -26.69 -8.19 12.64
N VAL A 625 -27.85 -8.73 13.01
CA VAL A 625 -28.31 -10.06 12.57
C VAL A 625 -28.71 -10.07 11.09
N VAL A 626 -29.36 -9.01 10.57
CA VAL A 626 -29.69 -8.87 9.13
C VAL A 626 -28.44 -8.73 8.28
N PHE A 627 -27.45 -7.96 8.76
CA PHE A 627 -26.14 -7.77 8.15
C PHE A 627 -25.36 -9.09 8.05
N ALA A 628 -25.21 -9.80 9.18
CA ALA A 628 -24.50 -11.07 9.24
C ALA A 628 -25.10 -12.17 8.35
N LYS A 629 -26.39 -12.07 8.00
CA LYS A 629 -27.08 -13.00 7.09
C LYS A 629 -26.89 -12.69 5.60
N GLY A 630 -26.16 -11.62 5.22
CA GLY A 630 -25.93 -11.24 3.82
C GLY A 630 -27.15 -10.65 3.10
N VAL A 631 -28.32 -10.60 3.74
CA VAL A 631 -29.57 -10.05 3.17
C VAL A 631 -29.53 -8.52 3.03
N ALA A 632 -28.63 -7.88 3.79
CA ALA A 632 -28.29 -6.46 3.71
C ALA A 632 -27.54 -6.03 2.42
N THR A 633 -27.24 -6.96 1.50
CA THR A 633 -26.54 -6.64 0.24
C THR A 633 -27.36 -5.74 -0.68
N ASP A 634 -28.68 -5.90 -0.74
CA ASP A 634 -29.57 -5.03 -1.53
C ASP A 634 -29.80 -3.68 -0.84
N HIS A 635 -29.65 -2.59 -1.60
CA HIS A 635 -30.00 -1.23 -1.17
C HIS A 635 -31.49 -1.10 -0.84
N SER A 636 -32.36 -1.81 -1.59
CA SER A 636 -33.81 -1.78 -1.38
C SER A 636 -34.16 -2.29 0.02
N ASN A 637 -33.59 -3.43 0.42
CA ASN A 637 -33.74 -4.02 1.75
C ASN A 637 -33.23 -3.10 2.87
N ARG A 638 -32.07 -2.46 2.68
CA ARG A 638 -31.51 -1.47 3.62
C ARG A 638 -32.42 -0.25 3.80
N SER A 639 -32.89 0.31 2.68
CA SER A 639 -33.76 1.49 2.69
C SER A 639 -35.14 1.19 3.32
N ALA A 640 -35.70 0.01 3.06
CA ALA A 640 -36.93 -0.46 3.69
C ALA A 640 -36.78 -0.65 5.21
N PHE A 641 -35.67 -1.25 5.67
CA PHE A 641 -35.40 -1.38 7.11
C PHE A 641 -35.32 -0.03 7.81
N LEU A 642 -34.57 0.92 7.25
CA LEU A 642 -34.46 2.29 7.78
C LEU A 642 -35.83 2.99 7.85
N GLN A 643 -36.65 2.89 6.80
CA GLN A 643 -37.99 3.50 6.77
C GLN A 643 -38.94 2.86 7.79
N LEU A 644 -38.98 1.53 7.87
CA LEU A 644 -39.94 0.79 8.71
C LEU A 644 -39.60 0.85 10.21
N ARG A 645 -38.31 0.71 10.59
CA ARG A 645 -37.88 0.70 11.99
C ARG A 645 -37.57 2.09 12.55
N LEU A 646 -36.88 2.92 11.76
CA LEU A 646 -36.27 4.17 12.25
C LEU A 646 -36.88 5.44 11.62
N GLY A 647 -37.83 5.30 10.68
CA GLY A 647 -38.41 6.42 9.94
C GLY A 647 -38.80 7.61 10.83
N LYS A 648 -39.67 7.38 11.83
CA LYS A 648 -40.13 8.41 12.78
C LYS A 648 -38.99 9.09 13.56
N LEU A 649 -37.97 8.33 13.97
CA LEU A 649 -36.83 8.84 14.75
C LEU A 649 -35.87 9.67 13.88
N LEU A 650 -35.88 9.47 12.57
CA LEU A 650 -34.98 10.09 11.59
C LEU A 650 -35.63 11.22 10.78
N GLU A 651 -36.85 11.65 11.11
CA GLU A 651 -37.51 12.78 10.45
C GLU A 651 -36.79 14.11 10.74
N SER A 652 -36.36 14.35 11.98
CA SER A 652 -35.68 15.58 12.39
C SER A 652 -34.17 15.53 12.17
N SER A 653 -33.54 16.70 12.02
CA SER A 653 -32.06 16.79 11.91
C SER A 653 -31.37 16.37 13.21
N GLU A 654 -31.93 16.76 14.35
CA GLU A 654 -31.48 16.36 15.69
C GLU A 654 -31.55 14.83 15.88
N GLY A 655 -32.59 14.18 15.35
CA GLY A 655 -32.73 12.73 15.36
C GLY A 655 -31.62 12.02 14.57
N LYS A 656 -31.22 12.58 13.42
CA LYS A 656 -30.10 12.05 12.61
C LYS A 656 -28.75 12.24 13.31
N GLU A 657 -28.50 13.42 13.88
CA GLU A 657 -27.29 13.69 14.68
C GLU A 657 -27.18 12.71 15.86
N LYS A 658 -28.28 12.54 16.61
CA LYS A 658 -28.35 11.60 17.74
C LYS A 658 -28.20 10.14 17.31
N PHE A 659 -28.72 9.76 16.14
CA PHE A 659 -28.50 8.44 15.54
C PHE A 659 -27.00 8.20 15.30
N TYR A 660 -26.31 9.13 14.64
CA TYR A 660 -24.88 9.00 14.34
C TYR A 660 -24.06 8.91 15.64
N ARG A 661 -24.28 9.85 16.56
CA ARG A 661 -23.63 9.92 17.88
C ARG A 661 -23.73 8.63 18.68
N LEU A 662 -24.97 8.18 18.94
CA LEU A 662 -25.25 7.02 19.78
C LEU A 662 -24.93 5.69 19.07
N GLY A 663 -25.11 5.64 17.76
CA GLY A 663 -24.78 4.45 16.96
C GLY A 663 -23.28 4.21 16.87
N MET A 664 -22.47 5.27 16.75
CA MET A 664 -21.01 5.17 16.87
C MET A 664 -20.59 4.68 18.25
N ASP A 665 -21.13 5.26 19.33
CA ASP A 665 -20.83 4.82 20.71
C ASP A 665 -21.07 3.32 20.88
N ILE A 666 -22.27 2.83 20.54
CA ILE A 666 -22.64 1.42 20.66
C ILE A 666 -21.76 0.53 19.78
N ALA A 667 -21.51 0.92 18.53
CA ALA A 667 -20.71 0.13 17.61
C ALA A 667 -19.26 0.00 18.07
N MET A 668 -18.63 1.11 18.49
CA MET A 668 -17.24 1.18 18.94
C MET A 668 -17.03 0.50 20.30
N GLU A 669 -17.94 0.70 21.26
CA GLU A 669 -17.86 0.04 22.57
C GLU A 669 -17.99 -1.48 22.43
N LYS A 670 -18.84 -1.96 21.50
CA LYS A 670 -18.97 -3.39 21.20
C LYS A 670 -17.66 -3.99 20.66
N VAL A 671 -16.93 -3.28 19.78
CA VAL A 671 -15.58 -3.70 19.35
C VAL A 671 -14.61 -3.68 20.52
N ALA A 672 -14.57 -2.61 21.32
CA ALA A 672 -13.66 -2.48 22.45
C ALA A 672 -13.81 -3.62 23.47
N ARG A 673 -15.06 -3.96 23.83
CA ARG A 673 -15.37 -5.12 24.69
C ARG A 673 -14.90 -6.44 24.06
N GLN A 674 -15.14 -6.65 22.77
CA GLN A 674 -14.70 -7.86 22.06
C GLN A 674 -13.17 -7.97 21.94
N LEU A 675 -12.45 -6.85 21.82
CA LEU A 675 -10.99 -6.84 21.80
C LEU A 675 -10.40 -7.08 23.20
N SER A 676 -10.97 -6.50 24.27
CA SER A 676 -10.49 -6.72 25.65
C SER A 676 -10.57 -8.17 26.13
N ILE A 677 -11.40 -9.00 25.51
CA ILE A 677 -11.52 -10.43 25.83
C ILE A 677 -10.36 -11.24 25.19
N ARG A 678 -9.64 -10.68 24.20
CA ARG A 678 -8.61 -11.42 23.43
C ARG A 678 -7.23 -11.42 24.08
N ASP A 679 -6.95 -10.51 25.02
CA ASP A 679 -5.63 -10.41 25.69
C ASP A 679 -5.35 -11.56 26.69
N MET A 680 -6.17 -12.62 26.68
CA MET A 680 -6.09 -13.80 27.56
C MET A 680 -5.84 -15.13 26.81
N ASP A 681 -5.82 -15.15 25.46
CA ASP A 681 -5.82 -16.40 24.67
C ASP A 681 -4.96 -16.27 23.39
N GLU A 682 -3.81 -16.96 23.32
CA GLU A 682 -2.77 -16.81 22.27
C GLU A 682 -3.16 -17.34 20.85
N GLY A 683 -4.44 -17.63 20.60
CA GLY A 683 -4.96 -18.21 19.34
C GLY A 683 -5.76 -17.25 18.48
N ALA A 684 -5.17 -16.12 18.05
CA ALA A 684 -5.94 -14.92 17.74
C ALA A 684 -6.16 -14.50 16.26
N GLU A 685 -5.65 -15.16 15.23
CA GLU A 685 -5.77 -14.61 13.85
C GLU A 685 -7.17 -14.76 13.22
N SER A 686 -7.81 -15.93 13.29
CA SER A 686 -9.09 -16.21 12.62
C SER A 686 -10.34 -15.53 13.23
N ARG A 687 -10.21 -14.82 14.36
CA ARG A 687 -11.36 -14.17 15.05
C ARG A 687 -11.49 -12.66 14.76
N SER A 688 -10.57 -12.05 14.00
CA SER A 688 -10.53 -10.59 13.80
C SER A 688 -11.67 -10.03 12.95
N ALA A 689 -12.19 -10.76 11.97
CA ALA A 689 -13.30 -10.30 11.13
C ALA A 689 -14.61 -10.11 11.92
N SER A 690 -14.91 -11.02 12.86
CA SER A 690 -16.10 -10.94 13.72
C SER A 690 -16.07 -9.72 14.65
N ALA A 691 -14.88 -9.31 15.12
CA ALA A 691 -14.72 -8.22 16.09
C ALA A 691 -15.10 -6.84 15.55
N TYR A 692 -14.98 -6.59 14.24
CA TYR A 692 -15.34 -5.31 13.61
C TYR A 692 -16.73 -5.32 12.96
N SER A 693 -17.46 -6.45 13.04
CA SER A 693 -18.76 -6.63 12.39
C SER A 693 -19.80 -5.57 12.82
N SER A 694 -19.76 -5.07 14.07
CA SER A 694 -20.64 -3.98 14.52
C SER A 694 -20.36 -2.65 13.81
N VAL A 695 -19.10 -2.32 13.57
CA VAL A 695 -18.66 -1.09 12.89
C VAL A 695 -18.96 -1.18 11.39
N ASP A 696 -18.65 -2.31 10.76
CA ASP A 696 -18.93 -2.53 9.34
C ASP A 696 -20.45 -2.52 9.06
N SER A 697 -21.24 -3.18 9.92
CA SER A 697 -22.71 -3.19 9.91
C SER A 697 -23.32 -1.79 10.07
N PHE A 698 -22.85 -1.01 11.06
CA PHE A 698 -23.34 0.34 11.30
C PHE A 698 -22.94 1.31 10.17
N CYS A 699 -21.72 1.18 9.64
CA CYS A 699 -21.26 1.94 8.47
C CYS A 699 -22.19 1.73 7.27
N GLN A 700 -22.69 0.51 7.04
CA GLN A 700 -23.62 0.24 5.94
C GLN A 700 -24.99 0.94 6.10
N LEU A 701 -25.51 1.09 7.33
CA LEU A 701 -26.71 1.91 7.59
C LEU A 701 -26.44 3.39 7.33
N VAL A 702 -25.36 3.92 7.90
CA VAL A 702 -24.97 5.32 7.76
C VAL A 702 -24.79 5.69 6.29
N SER A 703 -24.08 4.87 5.51
CA SER A 703 -23.92 5.07 4.07
C SER A 703 -25.25 5.09 3.33
N THR A 704 -26.18 4.19 3.67
CA THR A 704 -27.52 4.16 3.07
C THR A 704 -28.33 5.42 3.44
N MET A 705 -28.25 5.90 4.69
CA MET A 705 -28.90 7.14 5.13
C MET A 705 -28.36 8.38 4.40
N VAL A 706 -27.05 8.45 4.17
CA VAL A 706 -26.40 9.55 3.44
C VAL A 706 -26.82 9.57 1.96
N VAL A 707 -27.02 8.40 1.33
CA VAL A 707 -27.56 8.31 -0.04
C VAL A 707 -29.04 8.69 -0.09
N MET A 708 -29.86 8.18 0.82
CA MET A 708 -31.31 8.48 0.87
C MET A 708 -31.63 9.94 1.26
N GLY A 709 -30.76 10.59 2.04
CA GLY A 709 -30.89 12.01 2.36
C GLY A 709 -30.47 12.85 1.16
N GLY A 710 -31.45 13.45 0.46
CA GLY A 710 -31.26 14.14 -0.84
C GLY A 710 -30.25 15.30 -0.93
N ASN A 711 -29.49 15.59 0.12
CA ASN A 711 -28.22 16.32 0.07
C ASN A 711 -27.13 15.47 0.73
N SER A 712 -26.59 14.51 -0.01
CA SER A 712 -25.61 13.54 0.50
C SER A 712 -24.30 14.19 0.96
N SER A 713 -23.88 15.31 0.38
CA SER A 713 -22.68 16.03 0.85
C SER A 713 -22.87 16.61 2.25
N ALA A 714 -23.99 17.28 2.53
CA ALA A 714 -24.25 17.80 3.88
C ALA A 714 -24.48 16.68 4.91
N ALA A 715 -25.07 15.56 4.49
CA ALA A 715 -25.23 14.39 5.37
C ALA A 715 -23.89 13.72 5.70
N LEU A 716 -22.98 13.60 4.72
CA LEU A 716 -21.63 13.05 4.93
C LEU A 716 -20.77 13.97 5.82
N ASP A 717 -20.85 15.28 5.61
CA ASP A 717 -20.14 16.28 6.40
C ASP A 717 -20.54 16.23 7.89
N LEU A 718 -21.85 16.07 8.17
CA LEU A 718 -22.37 15.86 9.53
C LEU A 718 -21.86 14.54 10.15
N VAL A 719 -21.84 13.44 9.38
CA VAL A 719 -21.33 12.14 9.85
C VAL A 719 -19.85 12.20 10.20
N LEU A 720 -19.02 12.80 9.33
CA LEU A 720 -17.58 12.92 9.58
C LEU A 720 -17.29 13.91 10.72
N SER A 721 -18.05 15.01 10.83
CA SER A 721 -17.93 15.94 11.95
C SER A 721 -18.19 15.24 13.28
N GLU A 722 -19.27 14.46 13.40
CA GLU A 722 -19.56 13.69 14.63
C GLU A 722 -18.45 12.65 14.92
N LEU A 723 -17.94 11.96 13.90
CA LEU A 723 -16.83 11.00 14.04
C LEU A 723 -15.54 11.67 14.55
N CYS A 724 -15.20 12.85 14.01
CA CYS A 724 -14.02 13.61 14.40
C CYS A 724 -14.16 14.16 15.83
N GLU A 725 -15.33 14.68 16.22
CA GLU A 725 -15.58 15.12 17.60
C GLU A 725 -15.59 13.93 18.59
N LYS A 726 -16.11 12.77 18.20
CA LYS A 726 -16.02 11.53 18.99
C LYS A 726 -14.58 11.10 19.23
N LEU A 727 -13.73 11.13 18.20
CA LEU A 727 -12.32 10.78 18.32
C LEU A 727 -11.56 11.75 19.25
N LYS A 728 -11.81 13.06 19.14
CA LYS A 728 -11.24 14.09 20.04
C LYS A 728 -11.74 13.94 21.48
N GLY A 729 -13.02 13.65 21.67
CA GLY A 729 -13.63 13.41 22.98
C GLY A 729 -13.09 12.15 23.66
N ALA A 730 -12.89 11.07 22.91
CA ALA A 730 -12.27 9.84 23.42
C ALA A 730 -10.85 10.10 23.92
N HIS A 731 -10.01 10.78 23.13
CA HIS A 731 -8.64 11.17 23.51
C HIS A 731 -8.62 12.06 24.76
N SER A 732 -9.58 12.98 24.89
CA SER A 732 -9.73 13.82 26.09
C SER A 732 -10.15 13.04 27.35
N THR A 733 -10.66 11.81 27.20
CA THR A 733 -11.22 11.00 28.30
C THR A 733 -10.27 9.88 28.74
N SER A 734 -9.44 9.34 27.84
CA SER A 734 -8.51 8.24 28.12
C SER A 734 -7.18 8.46 27.39
N ALA A 735 -6.06 8.18 28.07
CA ALA A 735 -4.73 8.21 27.47
C ALA A 735 -4.35 6.94 26.68
N ASN A 736 -5.26 5.97 26.59
CA ASN A 736 -5.10 4.72 25.84
C ASN A 736 -6.38 4.46 25.02
N VAL A 737 -6.68 5.32 24.05
CA VAL A 737 -7.80 5.07 23.13
C VAL A 737 -7.39 4.06 22.06
N ASP A 738 -8.16 2.99 21.91
CA ASP A 738 -8.04 2.14 20.73
C ASP A 738 -8.59 2.88 19.51
N THR A 739 -7.71 3.33 18.62
CA THR A 739 -8.06 4.08 17.42
C THR A 739 -8.54 3.20 16.26
N ARG A 740 -8.38 1.86 16.35
CA ARG A 740 -8.71 0.91 15.27
C ARG A 740 -10.20 0.93 14.85
N PRO A 741 -11.19 1.00 15.76
CA PRO A 741 -12.61 1.09 15.37
C PRO A 741 -12.93 2.38 14.61
N TYR A 742 -12.34 3.51 15.01
CA TYR A 742 -12.51 4.82 14.37
C TYR A 742 -11.89 4.82 12.96
N PHE A 743 -10.66 4.31 12.83
CA PHE A 743 -9.99 4.12 11.54
C PHE A 743 -10.83 3.24 10.60
N ARG A 744 -11.31 2.08 11.09
CA ARG A 744 -12.14 1.16 10.31
C ARG A 744 -13.40 1.84 9.77
N PHE A 745 -14.11 2.58 10.63
CA PHE A 745 -15.31 3.32 10.24
C PHE A 745 -15.00 4.43 9.21
N PHE A 746 -13.95 5.22 9.43
CA PHE A 746 -13.52 6.29 8.53
C PHE A 746 -13.12 5.74 7.15
N ASN A 747 -12.32 4.67 7.12
CA ASN A 747 -11.85 4.03 5.90
C ASN A 747 -13.00 3.36 5.13
N ASN A 748 -13.95 2.72 5.81
CA ASN A 748 -15.12 2.13 5.16
C ASN A 748 -15.99 3.20 4.48
N LEU A 749 -16.24 4.34 5.15
CA LEU A 749 -16.94 5.48 4.53
C LEU A 749 -16.16 6.02 3.31
N MET A 750 -14.84 6.13 3.43
CA MET A 750 -13.98 6.58 2.33
C MET A 750 -14.03 5.62 1.13
N ILE A 751 -14.05 4.29 1.36
CA ILE A 751 -14.21 3.29 0.30
C ILE A 751 -15.59 3.42 -0.37
N GLU A 752 -16.68 3.54 0.40
CA GLU A 752 -18.04 3.63 -0.14
C GLU A 752 -18.25 4.90 -0.99
N PHE A 753 -17.74 6.05 -0.53
CA PHE A 753 -18.02 7.37 -1.13
C PHE A 753 -16.94 7.91 -2.09
N CYS A 754 -15.66 7.54 -1.94
CA CYS A 754 -14.58 7.95 -2.85
C CYS A 754 -14.19 6.86 -3.86
N GLY A 755 -14.56 5.60 -3.61
CA GLY A 755 -14.23 4.45 -4.46
C GLY A 755 -14.88 4.47 -5.85
N THR A 756 -14.37 3.63 -6.74
CA THR A 756 -14.75 3.68 -8.18
C THR A 756 -15.97 2.86 -8.59
N GLU A 757 -16.43 1.88 -7.79
CA GLU A 757 -17.38 0.85 -8.27
C GLU A 757 -18.71 0.70 -7.48
N THR A 758 -18.93 1.44 -6.38
CA THR A 758 -20.10 1.26 -5.50
C THR A 758 -21.39 1.93 -5.99
N ASN A 759 -22.10 1.22 -6.87
CA ASN A 759 -23.56 0.99 -6.99
C ASN A 759 -24.63 2.11 -6.79
N SER A 760 -24.36 3.29 -6.25
CA SER A 760 -25.37 4.36 -6.16
C SER A 760 -25.55 5.02 -7.54
N ASN A 761 -26.68 4.76 -8.19
CA ASN A 761 -27.00 5.41 -9.49
C ASN A 761 -27.24 6.92 -9.37
N GLU A 762 -27.45 7.43 -8.15
CA GLU A 762 -27.81 8.82 -7.88
C GLU A 762 -26.58 9.74 -7.70
N LEU A 763 -25.45 9.22 -7.20
CA LEU A 763 -24.19 9.98 -7.10
C LEU A 763 -23.41 10.09 -8.43
N LYS A 764 -23.98 9.57 -9.53
CA LYS A 764 -23.32 9.51 -10.85
C LYS A 764 -23.37 10.81 -11.66
N ASN A 765 -24.27 11.75 -11.33
CA ASN A 765 -24.73 12.77 -12.29
C ASN A 765 -24.06 14.16 -12.19
N ALA A 766 -23.05 14.36 -11.34
CA ALA A 766 -22.22 15.56 -11.38
C ALA A 766 -20.78 15.30 -10.88
N GLU A 767 -19.77 15.67 -11.67
CA GLU A 767 -18.37 15.69 -11.22
C GLU A 767 -18.18 16.60 -9.99
N GLY A 768 -18.97 17.68 -9.89
CA GLY A 768 -18.99 18.57 -8.74
C GLY A 768 -19.24 17.85 -7.41
N ASN A 769 -20.20 16.93 -7.35
CA ASN A 769 -20.51 16.20 -6.11
C ASN A 769 -19.34 15.31 -5.67
N LYS A 770 -18.64 14.67 -6.62
CA LYS A 770 -17.44 13.86 -6.33
C LYS A 770 -16.28 14.70 -5.82
N VAL A 771 -16.13 15.92 -6.34
CA VAL A 771 -15.16 16.90 -5.81
C VAL A 771 -15.55 17.32 -4.39
N SER A 772 -16.80 17.70 -4.14
CA SER A 772 -17.29 18.09 -2.80
C SER A 772 -17.08 16.99 -1.76
N VAL A 773 -17.36 15.73 -2.08
CA VAL A 773 -17.09 14.58 -1.19
C VAL A 773 -15.61 14.48 -0.80
N ARG A 774 -14.69 14.65 -1.76
CA ARG A 774 -13.24 14.62 -1.49
C ARG A 774 -12.78 15.79 -0.62
N ILE A 775 -13.36 16.99 -0.81
CA ILE A 775 -13.10 18.15 0.05
C ILE A 775 -13.59 17.87 1.48
N ILE A 776 -14.79 17.33 1.65
CA ILE A 776 -15.36 16.97 2.96
C ILE A 776 -14.45 15.97 3.71
N PHE A 777 -13.95 14.93 3.04
CA PHE A 777 -12.97 14.01 3.66
C PHE A 777 -11.65 14.69 4.00
N ALA A 778 -11.15 15.61 3.16
CA ALA A 778 -9.93 16.33 3.45
C ALA A 778 -10.06 17.27 4.67
N LEU A 779 -11.17 18.00 4.78
CA LEU A 779 -11.47 18.85 5.94
C LEU A 779 -11.65 18.02 7.21
N ALA A 780 -12.31 16.87 7.13
CA ALA A 780 -12.41 15.93 8.24
C ALA A 780 -11.01 15.48 8.72
N LEU A 781 -10.13 15.09 7.78
CA LEU A 781 -8.75 14.68 8.07
C LEU A 781 -7.89 15.81 8.64
N GLU A 782 -8.02 17.04 8.14
CA GLU A 782 -7.37 18.23 8.70
C GLU A 782 -7.76 18.43 10.17
N SER A 783 -9.05 18.27 10.50
CA SER A 783 -9.56 18.44 11.87
C SER A 783 -9.05 17.39 12.88
N VAL A 784 -8.54 16.25 12.42
CA VAL A 784 -7.99 15.14 13.24
C VAL A 784 -6.51 14.86 12.94
N LYS A 785 -5.78 15.86 12.45
CA LYS A 785 -4.36 15.74 12.09
C LYS A 785 -3.45 15.37 13.26
N PRO A 786 -2.26 14.80 13.00
CA PRO A 786 -1.36 14.30 14.04
C PRO A 786 -0.95 15.33 15.11
N GLN A 787 -0.94 16.63 14.80
CA GLN A 787 -0.71 17.72 15.77
C GLN A 787 -1.82 17.85 16.82
N VAL A 788 -3.05 17.50 16.45
CA VAL A 788 -4.22 17.53 17.32
C VAL A 788 -4.40 16.18 18.02
N LEU A 789 -4.16 15.08 17.30
CA LEU A 789 -4.33 13.71 17.80
C LEU A 789 -3.11 12.82 17.46
N PRO A 790 -2.01 12.89 18.24
CA PRO A 790 -0.78 12.12 17.98
C PRO A 790 -1.01 10.60 17.98
N GLU A 791 -1.93 10.10 18.81
CA GLU A 791 -2.32 8.68 18.88
C GLU A 791 -2.97 8.17 17.58
N PHE A 792 -3.54 9.06 16.78
CA PHE A 792 -4.15 8.73 15.49
C PHE A 792 -3.17 8.78 14.32
N ALA A 793 -1.92 9.22 14.52
CA ALA A 793 -0.99 9.54 13.43
C ALA A 793 -0.74 8.41 12.41
N PHE A 794 -0.70 7.14 12.86
CA PHE A 794 -0.54 5.99 11.97
C PHE A 794 -1.78 5.74 11.09
N ALA A 795 -2.96 5.70 11.72
CA ALA A 795 -4.24 5.54 11.03
C ALA A 795 -4.51 6.73 10.09
N TRP A 796 -4.16 7.93 10.52
CA TRP A 796 -4.25 9.15 9.71
C TRP A 796 -3.36 9.09 8.47
N LEU A 797 -2.11 8.62 8.60
CA LEU A 797 -1.22 8.40 7.46
C LEU A 797 -1.78 7.35 6.49
N GLU A 798 -2.37 6.27 7.00
CA GLU A 798 -3.02 5.24 6.19
C GLU A 798 -4.25 5.78 5.44
N LEU A 799 -5.04 6.66 6.08
CA LEU A 799 -6.17 7.34 5.45
C LEU A 799 -5.74 8.31 4.35
N ILE A 800 -4.78 9.22 4.61
CA ILE A 800 -4.34 10.18 3.59
C ILE A 800 -3.62 9.49 2.42
N SER A 801 -2.96 8.35 2.64
CA SER A 801 -2.28 7.58 1.59
C SER A 801 -3.18 6.55 0.91
N SER A 802 -4.46 6.43 1.32
CA SER A 802 -5.41 5.46 0.79
C SER A 802 -5.57 5.59 -0.73
N LYS A 803 -5.62 4.43 -1.42
CA LYS A 803 -5.83 4.32 -2.87
C LYS A 803 -7.15 4.95 -3.35
N GLU A 804 -8.15 5.05 -2.47
CA GLU A 804 -9.44 5.68 -2.79
C GLU A 804 -9.42 7.20 -2.56
N PHE A 805 -8.37 7.75 -1.93
CA PHE A 805 -8.26 9.18 -1.62
C PHE A 805 -7.10 9.87 -2.35
N MET A 806 -5.83 9.50 -2.08
CA MET A 806 -4.66 10.20 -2.61
C MET A 806 -4.62 10.22 -4.16
N PRO A 807 -4.75 9.09 -4.88
CA PRO A 807 -4.82 9.14 -6.32
C PRO A 807 -6.00 9.96 -6.82
N LYS A 808 -7.15 9.89 -6.12
CA LYS A 808 -8.39 10.52 -6.57
C LYS A 808 -8.39 12.04 -6.38
N ILE A 809 -7.74 12.58 -5.35
CA ILE A 809 -7.57 14.02 -5.18
C ILE A 809 -6.48 14.58 -6.13
N LEU A 810 -5.42 13.81 -6.41
CA LEU A 810 -4.32 14.23 -7.30
C LEU A 810 -4.63 14.07 -8.80
N GLU A 811 -5.43 13.08 -9.20
CA GLU A 811 -6.00 12.93 -10.57
C GLU A 811 -7.05 14.01 -10.91
N SER A 812 -7.47 14.82 -9.92
CA SER A 812 -8.42 15.91 -10.12
C SER A 812 -7.74 17.16 -10.73
N LYS A 813 -8.47 18.28 -10.82
CA LYS A 813 -7.91 19.58 -11.24
C LYS A 813 -6.77 20.00 -10.31
N GLU A 814 -5.77 20.72 -10.83
CA GLU A 814 -4.64 21.26 -10.05
C GLU A 814 -5.08 22.11 -8.85
N SER A 815 -6.27 22.74 -8.90
CA SER A 815 -6.87 23.46 -7.76
C SER A 815 -7.19 22.57 -6.54
N MET A 816 -7.21 21.25 -6.69
CA MET A 816 -7.36 20.28 -5.59
C MET A 816 -6.02 19.91 -4.95
N TRP A 817 -4.90 20.21 -5.61
CA TRP A 817 -3.58 19.83 -5.14
C TRP A 817 -3.18 20.60 -3.87
N SER A 818 -3.60 21.86 -3.71
CA SER A 818 -3.35 22.63 -2.49
C SER A 818 -3.94 21.95 -1.25
N ILE A 819 -5.13 21.36 -1.37
CA ILE A 819 -5.80 20.65 -0.27
C ILE A 819 -4.98 19.42 0.17
N PHE A 820 -4.38 18.68 -0.77
CA PHE A 820 -3.51 17.57 -0.43
C PHE A 820 -2.10 18.02 0.00
N GLU A 821 -1.62 19.16 -0.49
CA GLU A 821 -0.40 19.79 -0.01
C GLU A 821 -0.51 20.22 1.45
N GLU A 822 -1.62 20.83 1.87
CA GLU A 822 -1.88 21.20 3.27
C GLU A 822 -1.80 19.97 4.20
N LEU A 823 -2.48 18.87 3.84
CA LEU A 823 -2.39 17.60 4.57
C LEU A 823 -0.94 17.06 4.62
N LEU A 824 -0.22 17.11 3.50
CA LEU A 824 1.16 16.62 3.44
C LEU A 824 2.12 17.51 4.26
N VAL A 825 1.88 18.83 4.28
CA VAL A 825 2.56 19.81 5.13
C VAL A 825 2.27 19.55 6.60
N ASP A 826 1.03 19.20 6.97
CA ASP A 826 0.68 18.81 8.33
C ASP A 826 1.45 17.56 8.77
N LEU A 827 1.50 16.49 7.95
CA LEU A 827 2.29 15.29 8.26
C LEU A 827 3.78 15.62 8.50
N LEU A 828 4.38 16.38 7.58
CA LEU A 828 5.79 16.75 7.64
C LEU A 828 6.09 17.67 8.83
N SER A 829 5.16 18.56 9.17
CA SER A 829 5.28 19.48 10.32
C SER A 829 5.23 18.72 11.64
N PHE A 830 4.37 17.70 11.75
CA PHE A 830 4.32 16.81 12.90
C PHE A 830 5.62 16.01 13.05
N LEU A 831 6.18 15.48 11.96
CA LEU A 831 7.43 14.73 11.98
C LEU A 831 8.67 15.61 12.25
N SER A 832 8.66 16.86 11.80
CA SER A 832 9.79 17.81 11.87
C SER A 832 10.51 17.86 13.23
N PRO A 833 9.86 18.07 14.39
CA PRO A 833 10.53 18.11 15.69
C PRO A 833 11.24 16.79 16.06
N TYR A 834 10.65 15.63 15.73
CA TYR A 834 11.25 14.33 16.02
C TYR A 834 12.44 14.03 15.10
N LEU A 835 12.34 14.42 13.83
CA LEU A 835 13.38 14.20 12.82
C LEU A 835 14.59 15.15 12.95
N LYS A 836 14.49 16.25 13.70
CA LYS A 836 15.65 17.09 14.10
C LYS A 836 16.57 16.38 15.10
N GLY A 837 16.06 15.40 15.85
CA GLY A 837 16.85 14.59 16.78
C GLY A 837 17.72 13.55 16.07
N THR A 838 18.85 13.19 16.68
CA THR A 838 19.75 12.14 16.16
C THR A 838 19.28 10.71 16.51
N THR A 839 18.33 10.56 17.43
CA THR A 839 17.79 9.27 17.89
C THR A 839 16.28 9.21 17.68
N LEU A 840 15.82 8.31 16.82
CA LEU A 840 14.40 8.07 16.57
C LEU A 840 13.90 6.87 17.37
N THR A 841 12.73 7.02 18.02
CA THR A 841 12.01 5.89 18.62
C THR A 841 11.47 4.97 17.51
N ASP A 842 11.14 3.73 17.87
CA ASP A 842 10.65 2.75 16.89
C ASP A 842 9.34 3.20 16.24
N SER A 843 8.43 3.84 16.99
CA SER A 843 7.21 4.44 16.44
C SER A 843 7.50 5.56 15.43
N VAL A 844 8.43 6.48 15.75
CA VAL A 844 8.80 7.56 14.82
C VAL A 844 9.48 7.00 13.57
N ARG A 845 10.31 5.95 13.71
CA ARG A 845 10.93 5.27 12.57
C ARG A 845 9.89 4.64 11.66
N SER A 846 8.93 3.90 12.21
CA SER A 846 7.83 3.30 11.46
C SER A 846 6.98 4.35 10.72
N LEU A 847 6.68 5.48 11.37
CA LEU A 847 5.93 6.58 10.76
C LEU A 847 6.73 7.29 9.64
N TYR A 848 8.04 7.47 9.83
CA TYR A 848 8.94 8.01 8.81
C TYR A 848 9.10 7.06 7.62
N GLU A 849 9.19 5.75 7.85
CA GLU A 849 9.20 4.74 6.78
C GLU A 849 7.89 4.72 5.99
N GLY A 850 6.74 4.80 6.67
CA GLY A 850 5.43 4.96 6.01
C GLY A 850 5.37 6.24 5.15
N THR A 851 5.90 7.34 5.68
CA THR A 851 6.00 8.62 4.95
C THR A 851 6.88 8.50 3.72
N LEU A 852 8.04 7.84 3.82
CA LEU A 852 8.91 7.56 2.68
C LEU A 852 8.22 6.68 1.61
N ARG A 853 7.44 5.66 2.02
CA ARG A 853 6.67 4.83 1.07
C ARG A 853 5.63 5.65 0.32
N MET A 854 4.88 6.51 1.01
CA MET A 854 3.93 7.42 0.37
C MET A 854 4.63 8.39 -0.60
N MET A 855 5.77 8.95 -0.21
CA MET A 855 6.57 9.82 -1.08
C MET A 855 7.10 9.09 -2.33
N LEU A 856 7.49 7.81 -2.20
CA LEU A 856 7.90 6.97 -3.33
C LEU A 856 6.75 6.69 -4.32
N VAL A 857 5.51 6.61 -3.84
CA VAL A 857 4.32 6.57 -4.71
C VAL A 857 4.14 7.94 -5.41
N LEU A 858 4.21 9.04 -4.65
CA LEU A 858 4.03 10.39 -5.19
C LEU A 858 5.05 10.75 -6.28
N ILE A 859 6.34 10.38 -6.15
CA ILE A 859 7.35 10.66 -7.19
C ILE A 859 7.14 9.82 -8.46
N HIS A 860 6.54 8.63 -8.36
CA HIS A 860 6.27 7.76 -9.51
C HIS A 860 4.97 8.15 -10.22
N ASP A 861 3.88 8.28 -9.46
CA ASP A 861 2.53 8.43 -10.00
C ASP A 861 2.09 9.90 -10.15
N PHE A 862 2.68 10.82 -9.38
CA PHE A 862 2.31 12.24 -9.33
C PHE A 862 3.52 13.20 -9.24
N PRO A 863 4.61 13.02 -10.04
CA PRO A 863 5.79 13.86 -9.91
C PRO A 863 5.50 15.35 -10.16
N GLU A 864 4.53 15.69 -11.01
CA GLU A 864 4.15 17.09 -11.27
C GLU A 864 3.63 17.81 -10.01
N PHE A 865 2.92 17.11 -9.13
CA PHE A 865 2.49 17.63 -7.83
C PHE A 865 3.70 17.99 -6.95
N LEU A 866 4.66 17.05 -6.81
CA LEU A 866 5.90 17.30 -6.08
C LEU A 866 6.74 18.42 -6.73
N CYS A 867 6.79 18.49 -8.06
CA CYS A 867 7.49 19.56 -8.79
C CYS A 867 6.91 20.95 -8.47
N SER A 868 5.58 21.06 -8.37
CA SER A 868 4.87 22.32 -8.13
C SER A 868 4.97 22.80 -6.68
N TYR A 869 4.94 21.89 -5.71
CA TYR A 869 4.88 22.21 -4.26
C TYR A 869 6.19 21.93 -3.48
N TYR A 870 7.28 21.58 -4.17
CA TYR A 870 8.57 21.24 -3.55
C TYR A 870 9.07 22.25 -2.50
N LEU A 871 8.78 23.54 -2.67
CA LEU A 871 9.26 24.60 -1.80
C LEU A 871 8.55 24.56 -0.45
N SER A 872 7.22 24.40 -0.43
CA SER A 872 6.43 24.18 0.78
C SER A 872 6.95 23.00 1.59
N PHE A 873 7.22 21.87 0.94
CA PHE A 873 7.76 20.69 1.62
C PHE A 873 9.19 20.95 2.15
N CYS A 874 10.03 21.66 1.38
CA CYS A 874 11.39 22.02 1.80
C CYS A 874 11.46 23.06 2.94
N ASP A 875 10.40 23.84 3.17
CA ASP A 875 10.30 24.76 4.31
C ASP A 875 10.05 24.02 5.63
N VAL A 876 9.40 22.85 5.57
CA VAL A 876 8.95 22.07 6.73
C VAL A 876 9.92 20.94 7.09
N ILE A 877 10.49 20.28 6.08
CA ILE A 877 11.40 19.14 6.26
C ILE A 877 12.75 19.62 6.84
N PRO A 878 13.20 19.09 7.99
CA PRO A 878 14.49 19.44 8.56
C PRO A 878 15.66 19.24 7.57
N PRO A 879 16.68 20.12 7.56
CA PRO A 879 17.75 20.04 6.57
C PRO A 879 18.51 18.72 6.56
N ASN A 880 18.65 18.08 7.73
CA ASN A 880 19.31 16.79 7.95
C ASN A 880 18.54 15.59 7.38
N CYS A 881 17.26 15.75 7.00
CA CYS A 881 16.47 14.72 6.32
C CYS A 881 16.81 14.66 4.81
N ILE A 882 18.09 14.49 4.50
CA ILE A 882 18.64 14.63 3.14
C ILE A 882 17.92 13.72 2.14
N GLN A 883 17.69 12.45 2.47
CA GLN A 883 17.05 11.50 1.55
C GLN A 883 15.61 11.91 1.20
N LEU A 884 14.82 12.33 2.20
CA LEU A 884 13.44 12.79 2.00
C LEU A 884 13.39 14.06 1.13
N ARG A 885 14.30 15.02 1.37
CA ARG A 885 14.43 16.23 0.53
C ARG A 885 14.88 15.87 -0.89
N ASN A 886 15.89 15.01 -1.03
CA ASN A 886 16.39 14.55 -2.33
C ASN A 886 15.28 13.88 -3.16
N LEU A 887 14.42 13.07 -2.55
CA LEU A 887 13.29 12.44 -3.22
C LEU A 887 12.39 13.51 -3.88
N ILE A 888 11.92 14.49 -3.10
CA ILE A 888 11.06 15.57 -3.61
C ILE A 888 11.79 16.41 -4.67
N LEU A 889 13.06 16.75 -4.44
CA LEU A 889 13.87 17.55 -5.36
C LEU A 889 14.28 16.80 -6.64
N SER A 890 14.15 15.48 -6.67
CA SER A 890 14.39 14.62 -7.84
C SER A 890 13.12 14.37 -8.67
N ALA A 891 11.95 14.85 -8.24
CA ALA A 891 10.72 14.75 -9.03
C ALA A 891 10.88 15.53 -10.35
N VAL A 892 10.46 14.91 -11.46
CA VAL A 892 10.60 15.44 -12.83
C VAL A 892 9.27 15.26 -13.58
N PRO A 893 8.77 16.28 -14.31
CA PRO A 893 7.53 16.15 -15.07
C PRO A 893 7.61 15.02 -16.11
N ARG A 894 6.56 14.18 -16.22
CA ARG A 894 6.55 12.98 -17.07
C ARG A 894 6.72 13.25 -18.56
N SER A 895 6.45 14.48 -19.01
CA SER A 895 6.68 14.93 -20.38
C SER A 895 8.17 15.19 -20.70
N MET A 896 9.01 15.38 -19.69
CA MET A 896 10.42 15.71 -19.85
C MET A 896 11.31 14.47 -19.92
N ARG A 897 12.20 14.41 -20.91
CA ARG A 897 13.26 13.40 -20.98
C ARG A 897 14.57 13.98 -20.48
N LEU A 898 15.04 13.50 -19.33
CA LEU A 898 16.35 13.88 -18.81
C LEU A 898 17.45 13.37 -19.75
N SER A 899 18.32 14.28 -20.17
CA SER A 899 19.64 13.89 -20.70
C SER A 899 20.51 13.43 -19.54
N ASP A 900 21.26 12.34 -19.70
CA ASP A 900 22.20 11.89 -18.68
C ASP A 900 23.26 12.99 -18.41
N PRO A 901 23.39 13.52 -17.16
CA PRO A 901 24.41 14.49 -16.80
C PRO A 901 25.83 14.09 -17.20
N PHE A 902 26.12 12.78 -17.22
CA PHE A 902 27.44 12.21 -17.46
C PHE A 902 27.79 12.11 -18.96
N THR A 903 26.86 12.46 -19.86
CA THR A 903 27.07 12.49 -21.31
C THR A 903 28.23 13.42 -21.69
N HIS A 904 29.31 12.85 -22.23
CA HIS A 904 30.47 13.61 -22.69
C HIS A 904 30.09 14.68 -23.71
N GLY A 905 30.45 15.94 -23.43
CA GLY A 905 30.19 17.07 -24.33
C GLY A 905 28.76 17.64 -24.27
N LEU A 906 27.94 17.25 -23.28
CA LEU A 906 26.62 17.85 -23.04
C LEU A 906 26.75 19.37 -22.83
N LYS A 907 26.22 20.16 -23.76
CA LYS A 907 26.22 21.62 -23.68
C LYS A 907 24.94 22.09 -23.00
N VAL A 908 24.97 22.14 -21.67
CA VAL A 908 23.81 22.46 -20.83
C VAL A 908 23.16 23.79 -21.23
N ASP A 909 23.94 24.83 -21.53
CA ASP A 909 23.44 26.14 -21.99
C ASP A 909 22.64 26.09 -23.32
N LYS A 910 22.63 24.95 -24.02
CA LYS A 910 21.90 24.75 -25.28
C LYS A 910 20.61 23.94 -25.12
N LEU A 911 20.32 23.43 -23.92
CA LEU A 911 19.07 22.73 -23.64
C LEU A 911 17.92 23.75 -23.63
N PRO A 912 16.90 23.64 -24.50
CA PRO A 912 15.81 24.61 -24.58
C PRO A 912 15.04 24.73 -23.25
N GLU A 913 14.99 23.66 -22.46
CA GLU A 913 14.37 23.61 -21.14
C GLU A 913 15.02 24.60 -20.15
N MET A 914 16.32 24.90 -20.29
CA MET A 914 17.04 25.83 -19.41
C MET A 914 16.59 27.29 -19.55
N LEU A 915 15.77 27.61 -20.54
CA LEU A 915 15.19 28.94 -20.73
C LEU A 915 13.76 29.06 -20.17
N ILE A 916 13.19 27.96 -19.67
CA ILE A 916 11.79 27.88 -19.23
C ILE A 916 11.74 27.83 -17.69
N PRO A 917 11.07 28.77 -17.01
CA PRO A 917 10.88 28.70 -15.56
C PRO A 917 10.00 27.50 -15.18
N PRO A 918 10.28 26.81 -14.07
CA PRO A 918 9.44 25.72 -13.59
C PRO A 918 8.10 26.27 -13.09
N ASN A 919 7.02 25.48 -13.19
CA ASN A 919 5.78 25.78 -12.48
C ASN A 919 6.01 25.60 -10.97
N VAL A 920 5.60 26.58 -10.16
CA VAL A 920 5.71 26.57 -8.71
C VAL A 920 4.43 27.17 -8.12
N LEU A 921 3.73 26.38 -7.31
CA LEU A 921 2.44 26.73 -6.71
C LEU A 921 2.52 27.00 -5.20
N SER A 922 3.68 26.76 -4.57
CA SER A 922 3.95 27.11 -3.18
C SER A 922 3.87 28.62 -2.90
N ASP A 923 3.20 29.03 -1.83
CA ASP A 923 3.10 30.44 -1.43
C ASP A 923 4.34 30.95 -0.66
N TYR A 924 5.42 31.18 -1.42
CA TYR A 924 6.61 31.89 -0.93
C TYR A 924 6.34 33.36 -0.59
N THR A 925 5.23 33.95 -1.05
CA THR A 925 4.95 35.38 -0.83
C THR A 925 4.48 35.65 0.59
N SER A 926 3.75 34.72 1.21
CA SER A 926 3.38 34.83 2.63
C SER A 926 4.58 34.95 3.56
N ALA A 927 5.65 34.20 3.32
CA ALA A 927 6.88 34.27 4.11
C ALA A 927 7.56 35.64 3.99
N LEU A 928 7.70 36.16 2.76
CA LEU A 928 8.24 37.51 2.52
C LEU A 928 7.39 38.60 3.16
N ASN A 929 6.06 38.48 3.11
CA ASN A 929 5.14 39.44 3.69
C ASN A 929 5.15 39.39 5.23
N LYS A 930 5.18 38.20 5.84
CA LYS A 930 5.30 38.02 7.30
C LYS A 930 6.61 38.61 7.85
N SER A 931 7.73 38.45 7.13
CA SER A 931 9.01 39.11 7.46
C SER A 931 9.10 40.59 7.00
N ASN A 932 8.02 41.13 6.42
CA ASN A 932 7.95 42.47 5.81
C ASN A 932 9.03 42.75 4.74
N LEU A 933 9.63 41.72 4.17
CA LEU A 933 10.82 41.78 3.30
C LEU A 933 10.51 42.12 1.84
N LYS A 934 9.29 41.87 1.35
CA LYS A 934 8.97 42.02 -0.08
C LYS A 934 9.26 43.43 -0.63
N SER A 935 8.67 44.47 -0.03
CA SER A 935 8.84 45.85 -0.53
C SER A 935 10.30 46.36 -0.47
N PRO A 936 11.06 46.15 0.63
CA PRO A 936 12.49 46.47 0.67
C PRO A 936 13.34 45.70 -0.38
N LEU A 937 13.01 44.44 -0.67
CA LEU A 937 13.67 43.67 -1.73
C LEU A 937 13.36 44.23 -3.11
N ASP A 938 12.08 44.50 -3.42
CA ASP A 938 11.66 45.07 -4.70
C ASP A 938 12.40 46.40 -4.96
N GLN A 939 12.41 47.29 -3.97
CA GLN A 939 13.11 48.58 -4.06
C GLN A 939 14.61 48.41 -4.35
N TYR A 940 15.29 47.50 -3.65
CA TYR A 940 16.73 47.29 -3.87
C TYR A 940 17.03 46.60 -5.20
N LEU A 941 16.23 45.61 -5.64
CA LEU A 941 16.47 44.88 -6.89
C LEU A 941 16.22 45.76 -8.13
N ASP A 942 15.32 46.75 -8.04
CA ASP A 942 15.07 47.72 -9.11
C ASP A 942 16.01 48.94 -9.06
N MET A 943 16.21 49.55 -7.88
CA MET A 943 16.95 50.82 -7.74
C MET A 943 18.42 50.66 -7.33
N ARG A 944 18.85 49.45 -6.93
CA ARG A 944 20.17 49.17 -6.32
C ARG A 944 20.48 50.03 -5.08
N ALA A 945 19.43 50.48 -4.40
CA ALA A 945 19.47 51.34 -3.21
C ALA A 945 18.22 51.11 -2.34
N PRO A 946 18.28 51.37 -1.02
CA PRO A 946 19.44 51.79 -0.23
C PRO A 946 20.34 50.61 0.20
N PRO A 947 21.65 50.82 0.42
CA PRO A 947 22.57 49.76 0.89
C PRO A 947 22.30 49.29 2.32
N SER A 948 21.46 49.99 3.09
CA SER A 948 21.01 49.56 4.43
C SER A 948 20.22 48.24 4.40
N ILE A 949 19.71 47.85 3.22
CA ILE A 949 18.95 46.62 3.00
C ILE A 949 19.67 45.36 3.50
N PHE A 950 21.01 45.28 3.43
CA PHE A 950 21.75 44.09 3.84
C PHE A 950 21.64 43.83 5.35
N LEU A 951 21.76 44.90 6.15
CA LEU A 951 21.57 44.84 7.61
C LEU A 951 20.11 44.57 7.96
N GLU A 952 19.18 45.16 7.22
CA GLU A 952 17.74 44.97 7.41
C GLU A 952 17.30 43.53 7.13
N ILE A 953 17.75 42.93 6.02
CA ILE A 953 17.48 41.53 5.70
C ILE A 953 18.12 40.62 6.75
N ARG A 954 19.39 40.82 7.11
CA ARG A 954 20.08 40.03 8.15
C ARG A 954 19.28 39.96 9.45
N ASN A 955 18.72 41.09 9.90
CA ASN A 955 17.95 41.16 11.13
C ASN A 955 16.56 40.49 10.98
N ARG A 956 15.88 40.68 9.84
CA ARG A 956 14.54 40.12 9.56
C ARG A 956 14.53 38.63 9.18
N LEU A 957 15.69 38.06 8.87
CA LEU A 957 15.89 36.62 8.69
C LEU A 957 16.12 35.87 10.02
N GLN A 958 16.28 36.58 11.15
CA GLN A 958 16.39 35.95 12.46
C GLN A 958 15.02 35.82 13.15
N LEU A 959 14.84 34.76 13.93
CA LEU A 959 13.64 34.51 14.72
C LEU A 959 13.66 35.29 16.05
N PRO A 960 12.50 35.68 16.60
CA PRO A 960 12.40 36.18 17.96
C PRO A 960 12.94 35.16 18.98
N ALA A 961 13.54 35.65 20.06
CA ALA A 961 14.18 34.79 21.09
C ALA A 961 13.23 33.74 21.71
N SER A 962 11.91 33.98 21.69
CA SER A 962 10.88 33.04 22.13
C SER A 962 10.73 31.81 21.23
N GLU A 963 11.04 31.90 19.94
CA GLU A 963 10.79 30.86 18.95
C GLU A 963 12.02 29.98 18.68
N VAL A 964 13.23 30.49 18.97
CA VAL A 964 14.52 29.81 18.70
C VAL A 964 14.57 28.39 19.26
N SER A 965 14.12 28.18 20.50
CA SER A 965 14.14 26.88 21.17
C SER A 965 13.23 25.84 20.52
N GLY A 966 12.08 26.26 19.97
CA GLY A 966 11.16 25.37 19.26
C GLY A 966 11.57 25.13 17.80
N ALA A 967 12.11 26.16 17.14
CA ALA A 967 12.65 26.05 15.80
C ALA A 967 13.91 25.17 15.74
N GLY A 968 14.72 25.15 16.80
CA GLY A 968 16.03 24.49 16.82
C GLY A 968 17.12 25.27 16.08
N THR A 969 16.83 26.51 15.69
CA THR A 969 17.70 27.44 14.97
C THR A 969 17.29 28.87 15.29
N LYS A 970 18.22 29.81 15.16
CA LYS A 970 17.92 31.25 15.26
C LYS A 970 17.43 31.88 13.96
N TYR A 971 17.33 31.12 12.87
CA TYR A 971 16.98 31.61 11.54
C TYR A 971 15.59 31.19 11.09
N ASN A 972 14.88 32.11 10.43
CA ASN A 972 13.60 31.86 9.79
C ASN A 972 13.84 31.17 8.44
N ILE A 973 13.85 29.83 8.44
CA ILE A 973 14.14 29.01 7.26
C ILE A 973 13.18 29.31 6.09
N PRO A 974 11.84 29.39 6.27
CA PRO A 974 10.92 29.79 5.19
C PRO A 974 11.25 31.17 4.60
N ALA A 975 11.60 32.16 5.44
CA ALA A 975 12.00 33.47 4.94
C ALA A 975 13.31 33.41 4.13
N ILE A 976 14.31 32.63 4.55
CA ILE A 976 15.55 32.40 3.78
C ILE A 976 15.22 31.75 2.43
N ASN A 977 14.42 30.68 2.43
CA ASN A 977 14.03 29.96 1.22
C ASN A 977 13.26 30.88 0.25
N ALA A 978 12.31 31.66 0.76
CA ALA A 978 11.53 32.61 -0.03
C ALA A 978 12.38 33.77 -0.58
N VAL A 979 13.31 34.34 0.19
CA VAL A 979 14.24 35.39 -0.30
C VAL A 979 15.09 34.85 -1.45
N VAL A 980 15.71 33.68 -1.27
CA VAL A 980 16.56 33.08 -2.32
C VAL A 980 15.74 32.75 -3.56
N PHE A 981 14.58 32.11 -3.41
CA PHE A 981 13.68 31.79 -4.52
C PHE A 981 13.25 33.05 -5.29
N TYR A 982 12.80 34.09 -4.58
CA TYR A 982 12.31 35.32 -5.17
C TYR A 982 13.39 36.09 -5.94
N VAL A 983 14.63 36.13 -5.41
CA VAL A 983 15.78 36.70 -6.13
C VAL A 983 16.05 35.94 -7.44
N GLY A 984 15.93 34.60 -7.46
CA GLY A 984 16.03 33.82 -8.69
C GLY A 984 14.90 34.08 -9.69
N GLN A 985 13.67 34.20 -9.19
CA GLN A 985 12.46 34.48 -9.97
C GLN A 985 12.53 35.86 -10.67
N LEU A 986 13.15 36.87 -10.05
CA LEU A 986 13.33 38.22 -10.63
C LEU A 986 14.60 38.37 -11.50
N ALA A 987 15.56 37.44 -11.36
CA ALA A 987 16.79 37.43 -12.15
C ALA A 987 16.63 36.87 -13.57
N VAL A 988 15.40 36.56 -14.01
CA VAL A 988 15.11 35.93 -15.31
C VAL A 988 15.74 36.71 -16.48
N GLY A 989 16.58 36.01 -17.23
CA GLY A 989 17.30 36.56 -18.39
C GLY A 989 18.47 37.51 -18.08
N ARG A 990 18.78 37.78 -16.80
CA ARG A 990 19.87 38.67 -16.39
C ARG A 990 21.22 37.93 -16.34
N PRO A 991 22.36 38.62 -16.54
CA PRO A 991 23.68 38.06 -16.26
C PRO A 991 23.86 37.80 -14.74
N ILE A 992 24.86 36.99 -14.37
CA ILE A 992 25.20 36.75 -12.96
C ILE A 992 26.00 37.93 -12.41
N GLU A 993 27.14 38.24 -13.03
CA GLU A 993 28.07 39.29 -12.63
C GLU A 993 27.45 40.70 -12.72
N GLY A 994 27.71 41.52 -11.70
CA GLY A 994 27.33 42.94 -11.67
C GLY A 994 25.83 43.23 -11.51
N THR A 995 25.04 42.28 -11.00
CA THR A 995 23.60 42.46 -10.78
C THR A 995 23.25 42.58 -9.28
N PRO A 996 22.24 43.39 -8.90
CA PRO A 996 21.81 43.52 -7.50
C PRO A 996 21.32 42.18 -6.93
N HIS A 997 20.79 41.29 -7.78
CA HIS A 997 20.35 39.94 -7.45
C HIS A 997 21.51 39.09 -6.90
N THR A 998 22.63 39.05 -7.61
CA THR A 998 23.81 38.27 -7.20
C THR A 998 24.61 38.98 -6.11
N GLU A 999 24.68 40.33 -6.14
CA GLU A 999 25.28 41.14 -5.06
C GLU A 999 24.58 40.90 -3.72
N LEU A 1000 23.25 40.78 -3.71
CA LEU A 1000 22.49 40.45 -2.51
C LEU A 1000 22.85 39.05 -1.97
N LEU A 1001 22.91 38.04 -2.84
CA LEU A 1001 23.31 36.68 -2.43
C LEU A 1001 24.75 36.63 -1.92
N GLN A 1002 25.67 37.38 -2.54
CA GLN A 1002 27.06 37.53 -2.06
C GLN A 1002 27.14 38.16 -0.66
N HIS A 1003 26.38 39.23 -0.40
CA HIS A 1003 26.33 39.85 0.93
C HIS A 1003 25.73 38.90 1.97
N LEU A 1004 24.63 38.21 1.67
CA LEU A 1004 24.05 37.21 2.59
C LEU A 1004 25.03 36.08 2.93
N ILE A 1005 25.77 35.57 1.94
CA ILE A 1005 26.81 34.55 2.17
C ILE A 1005 27.98 35.10 3.00
N THR A 1006 28.35 36.37 2.85
CA THR A 1006 29.50 36.96 3.55
C THR A 1006 29.15 37.40 4.98
N ASP A 1007 28.00 38.04 5.17
CA ASP A 1007 27.62 38.72 6.42
C ASP A 1007 26.94 37.80 7.44
N LEU A 1008 26.31 36.71 6.99
CA LEU A 1008 25.76 35.68 7.87
C LEU A 1008 26.87 34.79 8.44
N ASP A 1009 26.61 34.26 9.63
CA ASP A 1009 27.48 33.27 10.26
C ASP A 1009 27.35 31.89 9.59
N SER A 1010 28.13 30.92 10.06
CA SER A 1010 28.17 29.57 9.48
C SER A 1010 26.81 28.88 9.44
N GLU A 1011 25.95 29.11 10.43
CA GLU A 1011 24.57 28.60 10.48
C GLU A 1011 23.69 29.26 9.41
N GLY A 1012 23.62 30.61 9.38
CA GLY A 1012 22.80 31.33 8.40
C GLY A 1012 23.25 31.07 6.96
N ARG A 1013 24.57 31.03 6.73
CA ARG A 1013 25.16 30.68 5.44
C ARG A 1013 24.80 29.25 4.99
N TYR A 1014 24.80 28.29 5.92
CA TYR A 1014 24.39 26.92 5.62
C TYR A 1014 22.93 26.84 5.14
N TYR A 1015 22.02 27.62 5.74
CA TYR A 1015 20.63 27.73 5.28
C TYR A 1015 20.50 28.41 3.91
N VAL A 1016 21.20 29.53 3.65
CA VAL A 1016 21.19 30.19 2.33
C VAL A 1016 21.74 29.27 1.23
N LEU A 1017 22.85 28.56 1.49
CA LEU A 1017 23.40 27.57 0.54
C LEU A 1017 22.42 26.41 0.32
N ASN A 1018 21.71 25.97 1.36
CA ASN A 1018 20.66 24.96 1.23
C ASN A 1018 19.46 25.44 0.39
N ALA A 1019 19.04 26.69 0.58
CA ALA A 1019 17.97 27.33 -0.17
C ALA A 1019 18.30 27.45 -1.66
N ILE A 1020 19.57 27.77 -1.99
CA ILE A 1020 20.09 27.79 -3.36
C ILE A 1020 20.13 26.36 -3.92
N ALA A 1021 20.67 25.39 -3.17
CA ALA A 1021 20.77 23.99 -3.60
C ALA A 1021 19.41 23.30 -3.78
N ASN A 1022 18.33 23.76 -3.12
CA ASN A 1022 16.96 23.31 -3.37
C ASN A 1022 16.47 23.61 -4.80
N GLN A 1023 17.10 24.55 -5.50
CA GLN A 1023 16.68 24.95 -6.84
C GLN A 1023 17.34 24.11 -7.94
N LEU A 1024 18.34 23.27 -7.59
CA LEU A 1024 19.11 22.43 -8.51
C LEU A 1024 18.38 21.13 -8.88
N ARG A 1025 17.20 21.25 -9.52
CA ARG A 1025 16.28 20.14 -9.81
C ARG A 1025 16.49 19.61 -11.24
N PHE A 1026 15.41 19.24 -11.94
CA PHE A 1026 15.42 18.93 -13.37
C PHE A 1026 15.83 20.14 -14.24
N PRO A 1027 16.15 19.97 -15.54
CA PRO A 1027 16.43 21.07 -16.45
C PRO A 1027 15.31 22.13 -16.50
N ASN A 1028 15.59 23.32 -15.98
CA ASN A 1028 14.71 24.49 -16.00
C ASN A 1028 15.54 25.77 -15.73
N TYR A 1029 14.93 26.93 -15.90
CA TYR A 1029 15.60 28.21 -15.73
C TYR A 1029 16.18 28.44 -14.31
N HIS A 1030 15.49 28.04 -13.24
CA HIS A 1030 16.02 28.16 -11.88
C HIS A 1030 17.23 27.25 -11.66
N THR A 1031 17.17 26.00 -12.13
CA THR A 1031 18.32 25.08 -12.10
C THR A 1031 19.54 25.69 -12.82
N HIS A 1032 19.33 26.33 -13.98
CA HIS A 1032 20.40 27.00 -14.73
C HIS A 1032 20.99 28.21 -14.00
N TYR A 1033 20.12 29.11 -13.53
CA TYR A 1033 20.53 30.31 -12.79
C TYR A 1033 21.29 29.95 -11.51
N PHE A 1034 20.74 29.08 -10.67
CA PHE A 1034 21.34 28.74 -9.38
C PHE A 1034 22.59 27.86 -9.47
N ASN A 1035 22.74 27.02 -10.52
CA ASN A 1035 24.03 26.39 -10.82
C ASN A 1035 25.11 27.47 -11.02
N ARG A 1036 24.85 28.42 -11.93
CA ARG A 1036 25.80 29.50 -12.25
C ARG A 1036 26.08 30.41 -11.06
N VAL A 1037 25.07 30.71 -10.22
CA VAL A 1037 25.26 31.45 -8.96
C VAL A 1037 26.18 30.69 -8.01
N LEU A 1038 26.00 29.38 -7.78
CA LEU A 1038 26.88 28.62 -6.88
C LEU A 1038 28.33 28.57 -7.39
N LEU A 1039 28.54 28.30 -8.68
CA LEU A 1039 29.87 28.27 -9.27
C LEU A 1039 30.56 29.65 -9.23
N TYR A 1040 29.79 30.73 -9.40
CA TYR A 1040 30.26 32.10 -9.25
C TYR A 1040 30.61 32.43 -7.78
N LEU A 1041 29.74 32.08 -6.82
CA LEU A 1041 30.00 32.24 -5.39
C LEU A 1041 31.22 31.44 -4.92
N PHE A 1042 31.48 30.27 -5.49
CA PHE A 1042 32.68 29.48 -5.23
C PHE A 1042 33.95 30.16 -5.78
N ALA A 1043 33.88 30.69 -7.01
CA ALA A 1043 35.02 31.35 -7.66
C ALA A 1043 35.40 32.70 -7.03
N GLU A 1044 34.43 33.51 -6.64
CA GLU A 1044 34.63 34.84 -6.03
C GLU A 1044 34.71 34.81 -4.49
N ALA A 1045 34.69 33.62 -3.87
CA ALA A 1045 34.79 33.47 -2.42
C ALA A 1045 36.13 34.01 -1.90
N LYS A 1046 36.06 35.06 -1.06
CA LYS A 1046 37.23 35.65 -0.39
C LYS A 1046 37.68 34.89 0.86
N GLN A 1047 36.95 33.86 1.27
CA GLN A 1047 37.20 33.08 2.47
C GLN A 1047 36.97 31.59 2.18
N ASP A 1048 37.96 30.74 2.44
CA ASP A 1048 37.91 29.29 2.21
C ASP A 1048 36.69 28.61 2.87
N ILE A 1049 36.24 29.11 4.03
CA ILE A 1049 35.06 28.60 4.74
C ILE A 1049 33.77 28.67 3.90
N VAL A 1050 33.66 29.63 2.97
CA VAL A 1050 32.51 29.71 2.05
C VAL A 1050 32.57 28.57 1.03
N GLN A 1051 33.76 28.29 0.48
CA GLN A 1051 34.00 27.20 -0.46
C GLN A 1051 33.81 25.84 0.22
N GLU A 1052 34.29 25.68 1.45
CA GLU A 1052 34.09 24.48 2.28
C GLU A 1052 32.60 24.23 2.53
N GLN A 1053 31.86 25.24 3.03
CA GLN A 1053 30.43 25.07 3.34
C GLN A 1053 29.58 24.83 2.10
N LEU A 1054 29.88 25.49 0.97
CA LEU A 1054 29.21 25.22 -0.32
C LEU A 1054 29.46 23.78 -0.76
N THR A 1055 30.72 23.34 -0.70
CA THR A 1055 31.10 21.96 -1.03
C THR A 1055 30.38 20.96 -0.15
N ARG A 1056 30.33 21.21 1.18
CA ARG A 1056 29.62 20.36 2.13
C ARG A 1056 28.14 20.18 1.78
N VAL A 1057 27.42 21.26 1.44
CA VAL A 1057 25.99 21.21 1.07
C VAL A 1057 25.75 20.40 -0.22
N LEU A 1058 26.67 20.44 -1.19
CA LEU A 1058 26.58 19.58 -2.38
C LEU A 1058 26.87 18.12 -2.04
N VAL A 1059 27.94 17.87 -1.28
CA VAL A 1059 28.41 16.51 -0.94
C VAL A 1059 27.44 15.75 -0.05
N GLU A 1060 26.90 16.38 1.00
CA GLU A 1060 25.96 15.71 1.92
C GLU A 1060 24.70 15.22 1.16
N ARG A 1061 24.27 15.97 0.14
CA ARG A 1061 23.17 15.57 -0.77
C ARG A 1061 23.55 14.47 -1.76
N CYS A 1062 24.78 14.47 -2.29
CA CYS A 1062 25.26 13.40 -3.17
C CYS A 1062 25.61 12.09 -2.43
N LEU A 1063 25.82 12.13 -1.11
CA LEU A 1063 26.11 10.95 -0.28
C LEU A 1063 24.86 10.20 0.19
N ALA A 1064 23.69 10.81 0.15
CA ALA A 1064 22.45 10.12 0.46
C ALA A 1064 22.13 9.07 -0.61
N ASN A 1065 21.31 8.07 -0.25
CA ASN A 1065 20.78 7.09 -1.19
C ASN A 1065 19.99 7.77 -2.32
N PHE A 1066 19.98 7.15 -3.50
CA PHE A 1066 19.18 7.59 -4.65
C PHE A 1066 17.68 7.76 -4.30
N PRO A 1067 16.95 8.66 -4.99
CA PRO A 1067 17.38 9.45 -6.16
C PRO A 1067 18.20 10.70 -5.80
N HIS A 1068 18.93 11.25 -6.78
CA HIS A 1068 19.62 12.54 -6.68
C HIS A 1068 19.07 13.54 -7.69
N PRO A 1069 18.91 14.83 -7.33
CA PRO A 1069 18.47 15.86 -8.26
C PRO A 1069 19.46 16.04 -9.42
N TRP A 1070 18.94 16.14 -10.65
CA TRP A 1070 19.74 16.24 -11.87
C TRP A 1070 20.73 17.44 -11.85
N GLY A 1071 20.25 18.62 -11.43
CA GLY A 1071 21.04 19.84 -11.35
C GLY A 1071 22.09 19.83 -10.24
N LEU A 1072 21.84 19.09 -9.16
CA LEU A 1072 22.82 18.88 -8.09
C LEU A 1072 24.04 18.12 -8.62
N LEU A 1073 23.79 17.00 -9.31
CA LEU A 1073 24.83 16.19 -9.94
C LEU A 1073 25.62 16.98 -11.00
N LEU A 1074 24.92 17.79 -11.80
CA LEU A 1074 25.56 18.69 -12.77
C LEU A 1074 26.48 19.70 -12.08
N THR A 1075 25.97 20.46 -11.11
CA THR A 1075 26.72 21.53 -10.42
C THR A 1075 27.96 20.96 -9.74
N PHE A 1076 27.82 19.83 -9.05
CA PHE A 1076 28.94 19.15 -8.40
C PHE A 1076 29.97 18.64 -9.43
N MET A 1077 29.54 18.09 -10.56
CA MET A 1077 30.44 17.69 -11.64
C MET A 1077 31.21 18.86 -12.24
N GLU A 1078 30.54 19.99 -12.50
CA GLU A 1078 31.17 21.16 -13.09
C GLU A 1078 32.24 21.72 -12.13
N LEU A 1079 31.94 21.75 -10.83
CA LEU A 1079 32.87 22.13 -9.78
C LEU A 1079 34.13 21.26 -9.73
N ILE A 1080 34.01 19.92 -9.80
CA ILE A 1080 35.16 19.00 -9.69
C ILE A 1080 35.93 18.78 -11.00
N LYS A 1081 35.31 19.01 -12.17
CA LYS A 1081 35.93 18.78 -13.49
C LYS A 1081 36.54 20.04 -14.11
N ASN A 1082 35.96 21.22 -13.87
CA ASN A 1082 36.43 22.45 -14.51
C ASN A 1082 37.69 22.99 -13.79
N PRO A 1083 38.85 23.07 -14.47
CA PRO A 1083 40.09 23.51 -13.84
C PRO A 1083 40.05 24.95 -13.30
N ARG A 1084 39.09 25.79 -13.76
CA ARG A 1084 38.88 27.16 -13.23
C ARG A 1084 38.70 27.18 -11.71
N PHE A 1085 38.03 26.18 -11.13
CA PHE A 1085 37.72 26.16 -9.69
C PHE A 1085 38.84 25.58 -8.84
N ASN A 1086 39.86 24.97 -9.46
CA ASN A 1086 41.02 24.36 -8.81
C ASN A 1086 40.65 23.39 -7.66
N PHE A 1087 39.48 22.75 -7.74
CA PHE A 1087 38.78 22.11 -6.61
C PHE A 1087 39.68 21.20 -5.77
N TRP A 1088 40.39 20.28 -6.43
CA TRP A 1088 41.21 19.26 -5.77
C TRP A 1088 42.46 19.78 -5.04
N ASN A 1089 42.81 21.06 -5.20
CA ASN A 1089 43.96 21.69 -4.54
C ASN A 1089 43.58 22.48 -3.28
N HIS A 1090 42.30 22.61 -2.95
CA HIS A 1090 41.86 23.27 -1.71
C HIS A 1090 42.21 22.48 -0.45
N SER A 1091 42.53 23.20 0.62
CA SER A 1091 42.97 22.65 1.92
C SER A 1091 41.92 21.70 2.53
N PHE A 1092 40.63 22.09 2.50
CA PHE A 1092 39.51 21.31 3.04
C PHE A 1092 39.19 20.04 2.25
N VAL A 1093 39.69 19.88 1.02
CA VAL A 1093 39.54 18.63 0.23
C VAL A 1093 40.59 17.58 0.62
N ARG A 1094 41.74 18.03 1.14
CA ARG A 1094 42.89 17.19 1.54
C ARG A 1094 43.14 17.16 3.05
N CYS A 1095 42.24 17.73 3.86
CA CYS A 1095 42.44 17.85 5.32
C CYS A 1095 42.46 16.49 6.04
N ALA A 1096 41.83 15.46 5.48
CA ALA A 1096 41.91 14.08 5.95
C ALA A 1096 41.84 13.09 4.77
N PRO A 1097 42.59 11.97 4.79
CA PRO A 1097 42.52 10.93 3.75
C PRO A 1097 41.12 10.33 3.56
N GLU A 1098 40.32 10.28 4.63
CA GLU A 1098 38.93 9.81 4.62
C GLU A 1098 38.05 10.75 3.80
N ILE A 1099 38.23 12.06 3.94
CA ILE A 1099 37.50 13.10 3.22
C ILE A 1099 37.91 13.10 1.74
N GLU A 1100 39.21 12.98 1.44
CA GLU A 1100 39.69 12.88 0.05
C GLU A 1100 39.13 11.62 -0.65
N ARG A 1101 39.08 10.48 0.06
CA ARG A 1101 38.42 9.25 -0.41
C ARG A 1101 36.92 9.44 -0.60
N LEU A 1102 36.24 10.15 0.31
CA LEU A 1102 34.82 10.48 0.20
C LEU A 1102 34.54 11.24 -1.10
N PHE A 1103 35.30 12.31 -1.38
CA PHE A 1103 35.22 13.07 -2.62
C PHE A 1103 35.48 12.20 -3.86
N LYS A 1104 36.53 11.37 -3.85
CA LYS A 1104 36.84 10.43 -4.93
C LYS A 1104 35.73 9.39 -5.15
N ASN A 1105 35.09 8.93 -4.08
CA ASN A 1105 33.98 7.96 -4.14
C ASN A 1105 32.69 8.60 -4.64
N VAL A 1106 32.34 9.81 -4.20
CA VAL A 1106 31.20 10.56 -4.75
C VAL A 1106 31.44 10.85 -6.23
N ALA A 1107 32.63 11.33 -6.61
CA ALA A 1107 32.97 11.56 -8.01
C ALA A 1107 32.80 10.29 -8.86
N LYS A 1108 33.29 9.12 -8.40
CA LYS A 1108 33.09 7.83 -9.09
C LYS A 1108 31.62 7.39 -9.13
N SER A 1109 30.90 7.53 -8.03
CA SER A 1109 29.48 7.15 -7.91
C SER A 1109 28.60 7.95 -8.87
N CYS A 1110 28.85 9.26 -8.95
CA CYS A 1110 28.21 10.13 -9.92
C CYS A 1110 28.63 9.76 -11.35
N ILE A 1111 29.94 9.74 -11.66
CA ILE A 1111 30.45 9.59 -13.05
C ILE A 1111 30.02 8.27 -13.72
N GLY A 1112 29.62 7.26 -12.94
CA GLY A 1112 29.20 5.97 -13.46
C GLY A 1112 30.39 5.10 -13.85
N ASN A 1113 30.17 3.79 -13.89
CA ASN A 1113 31.24 2.82 -14.11
C ASN A 1113 31.57 2.67 -15.61
N THR A 1114 32.03 3.75 -16.25
CA THR A 1114 32.73 3.64 -17.52
C THR A 1114 34.07 2.96 -17.27
N ASN A 1115 34.17 1.67 -17.63
CA ASN A 1115 35.47 0.98 -17.67
C ASN A 1115 36.45 1.84 -18.48
N PRO A 1116 37.61 2.26 -17.93
CA PRO A 1116 38.65 2.84 -18.76
C PRO A 1116 39.10 1.77 -19.76
N SER A 1117 39.04 2.09 -21.05
CA SER A 1117 39.72 1.30 -22.08
C SER A 1117 41.22 1.27 -21.75
N PRO A 1118 41.91 0.12 -21.82
CA PRO A 1118 43.24 -0.07 -21.23
C PRO A 1118 44.39 0.52 -22.10
N HIS A 1119 44.26 1.78 -22.55
CA HIS A 1119 45.20 2.40 -23.49
C HIS A 1119 45.71 3.80 -23.14
N ASP A 1120 45.21 4.48 -22.10
CA ASP A 1120 45.68 5.83 -21.70
C ASP A 1120 46.40 5.86 -20.33
N GLU A 1121 47.34 4.93 -20.10
CA GLU A 1121 48.35 5.01 -19.02
C GLU A 1121 49.78 4.90 -19.57
N THR A 1122 50.17 5.82 -20.47
CA THR A 1122 51.59 6.06 -20.79
C THR A 1122 51.87 7.56 -20.92
N GLY A 1123 52.07 8.25 -19.80
CA GLY A 1123 52.41 9.68 -19.87
C GLY A 1123 52.47 10.48 -18.58
N VAL A 1124 53.26 10.07 -17.57
CA VAL A 1124 54.29 10.92 -16.93
C VAL A 1124 55.31 9.99 -16.25
N SER A 1125 56.57 10.05 -16.68
CA SER A 1125 57.68 9.37 -16.02
C SER A 1125 58.56 10.35 -15.25
N ALA A 1126 58.71 10.08 -13.95
CA ALA A 1126 59.94 10.19 -13.16
C ALA A 1126 60.66 11.56 -12.94
N PHE A 1127 61.18 11.68 -11.70
CA PHE A 1127 62.15 12.65 -11.18
C PHE A 1127 61.72 14.12 -11.02
N GLY A 1128 61.78 14.60 -9.77
CA GLY A 1128 61.45 15.96 -9.33
C GLY A 1128 61.00 15.95 -7.87
#